data_AF-A0A4R7LG97-F1
#
_entry.id   AF-A0A4R7LG97-F1
#
_cell.length_a   1.000
_cell.length_b   1.000
_cell.length_c   1.000
_cell.angle_alpha   90.00
_cell.angle_beta   90.00
_cell.angle_gamma   90.00
#
_symmetry.space_group_name_H-M   'P 1'
#
loop_
_entity.id
_entity.type
_entity.pdbx_description
1 polymer ?
#
loop_
_entity_poly.entity_id
_entity_poly.type
_entity_poly.pdbx_seq_one_letter_code
_entity_poly.pdbx_strand_id
1 'polypeptide(L)'
;MRIFAQQRSWMAAILALMLLTAVSVPLSAPASADEQDSYTAVRNKLVATIVGNGDLDLADPDVAAKVASVTQLAQDKLSRLDRSDSRTSVFSDLKTPSPNQNITQTYLALRDIAVAYRTVGTPLHNDPAVRADIISALVWLEKNWYNADVPFAPQSPDNNWFAWELGVPLALVDVLALMYDDLPEGLLPEYLAAIDHFLPRPDRLGHSVNWNLASEGANLAWAVTVLGKRGILGQDGAIVTNATQALSPLFDYAADGANGFNRDGSVLFHEGFPYTTGYGWSNIIEPTLAVMLYEGSPWAIKDPDKGNLVNWVKDSFEPFLFGNRIHDSLAGRNIARPRGQDRATGLINLALDLRSIGTQEESEHLASLVKYLLVSDPQSSFWRSGSIPNIVEARRILNDSGIPALKPTDSYGQFPAMDRAVARRDGWSFGVAMHSSRTQNYESINNENVRGWHTADGRTTLLTSDVDQYGNDYWPTIDSARIPGTTVVKHLDDDVIAPQLGRVEIVGPQTIVDELDDLSHVHYRSPRWIIEKDPKGANGDPSRVRRTENSQEQLTYAAPSGASSFALEVHHTAASGLDRLVVMVSSNDSSYSAVKVTATPTVTADGWTTSVVRPSGALPAGTRFVRIQLLPSVPQAHGDSAWAGGADLNGKYGVSGMQIASPGTTLDAQKSWFVMDDEVVAVGSGITANKGREVETIVENRRLSDAFPGRLTVDGQELGADDGKRDLGDVSWAALSGGVSGSDLGYVFPKKTALTALHESRSANWSEIGNSNLAAQNRFASLAINHGKDPQDASYSYVLLPGADAQKTASYAKAPQAEVLSQTTEVHAVREAAKGLLGATVWTDKPTPIDVDGSRFLTVTGRAALMTQETKDGLTIAVSDPTQGADRAGSIDDPANGFSQIFQKSDHWGLEPGGGFKRMAPTNEFLTYKVDQAENFQVTLRWNHQQAGNNTSSILDRVRFSTSPDNATWSPVQAKFTEPYTPIDGGGLDNTADVTNAGALPAGSQYVRIEVLDNDPKIWSPQIRHVQIKSGSPEGAHVDVEVARSVAAVLDKDPRVEVLSMDPVRLRIDVANAKGSTIHTRFAYDTQAPELSVEAPGAVWDDVDSSMTVSAHDDSGAYSLKVTADGQSVPVPTNGVIPLSSEFGVHEYVVTATDKAGNSTEKIVRYSALQFAEDPPMKDTVQQGSTLPVRFHVKAPEGQPQIDATLRVGSGAGTVQFEKSGQSYQALWPTADMPPGKHTLGIAITADGALLPPREREVTIRGK
;
A
#
# COMPACT_ATOMS: atom_id res chain seq x y z
N MET A 1 7.87 78.09 23.89
CA MET A 1 8.95 78.56 22.97
C MET A 1 10.38 78.20 23.42
N ARG A 2 10.56 77.13 24.22
CA ARG A 2 11.87 76.53 24.57
C ARG A 2 11.93 75.01 24.30
N ILE A 3 11.05 74.52 23.41
CA ILE A 3 10.99 73.10 22.98
C ILE A 3 11.45 72.94 21.50
N PHE A 4 11.58 74.04 20.76
CA PHE A 4 11.98 74.02 19.33
C PHE A 4 13.48 74.18 19.06
N ALA A 5 14.32 74.38 20.09
CA ALA A 5 15.78 74.51 19.94
C ALA A 5 16.55 73.23 20.29
N GLN A 6 15.91 72.26 20.95
CA GLN A 6 16.54 70.99 21.33
C GLN A 6 16.37 69.89 20.27
N GLN A 7 15.48 70.08 19.27
CA GLN A 7 15.28 69.11 18.18
C GLN A 7 16.26 69.27 17.00
N ARG A 8 16.96 70.40 16.85
CA ARG A 8 17.92 70.61 15.75
C ARG A 8 19.30 69.99 16.00
N SER A 9 19.70 69.77 17.24
CA SER A 9 20.98 69.14 17.58
C SER A 9 20.93 67.61 17.46
N TRP A 10 19.76 67.00 17.65
CA TRP A 10 19.58 65.54 17.54
C TRP A 10 19.38 65.08 16.09
N MET A 11 18.74 65.89 15.23
CA MET A 11 18.59 65.55 13.81
C MET A 11 19.92 65.67 13.02
N ALA A 12 20.85 66.55 13.41
CA ALA A 12 22.17 66.62 12.76
C ALA A 12 23.09 65.45 13.16
N ALA A 13 22.99 64.94 14.39
CA ALA A 13 23.74 63.77 14.84
C ALA A 13 23.18 62.47 14.24
N ILE A 14 21.86 62.36 14.06
CA ILE A 14 21.22 61.19 13.44
C ILE A 14 21.42 61.18 11.91
N LEU A 15 21.39 62.33 11.22
CA LEU A 15 21.77 62.37 9.80
C LEU A 15 23.27 62.09 9.57
N ALA A 16 24.15 62.53 10.47
CA ALA A 16 25.58 62.21 10.37
C ALA A 16 25.87 60.73 10.67
N LEU A 17 25.09 60.08 11.54
CA LEU A 17 25.20 58.63 11.78
C LEU A 17 24.57 57.82 10.64
N MET A 18 23.49 58.30 10.02
CA MET A 18 22.85 57.63 8.87
C MET A 18 23.61 57.83 7.54
N LEU A 19 24.40 58.90 7.38
CA LEU A 19 25.31 59.09 6.25
C LEU A 19 26.66 58.35 6.41
N LEU A 20 26.97 57.84 7.60
CA LEU A 20 28.11 56.95 7.86
C LEU A 20 27.73 55.45 7.91
N THR A 21 26.45 55.13 7.81
CA THR A 21 25.94 53.79 7.50
C THR A 21 25.26 53.74 6.14
N ALA A 22 25.74 54.54 5.18
CA ALA A 22 25.67 54.12 3.79
C ALA A 22 26.40 52.78 3.75
N VAL A 23 25.61 51.70 3.63
CA VAL A 23 26.08 50.33 3.45
C VAL A 23 27.13 50.40 2.36
N SER A 24 28.39 50.38 2.78
CA SER A 24 29.44 49.82 1.97
C SER A 24 28.95 48.40 1.81
N VAL A 25 28.34 48.09 0.66
CA VAL A 25 28.34 46.71 0.17
C VAL A 25 29.81 46.33 0.33
N PRO A 26 30.18 45.37 1.20
CA PRO A 26 31.55 44.91 1.17
C PRO A 26 31.72 44.47 -0.27
N LEU A 27 32.57 45.19 -1.03
CA LEU A 27 33.16 44.59 -2.21
C LEU A 27 33.71 43.29 -1.68
N SER A 28 33.07 42.18 -2.05
CA SER A 28 33.54 40.84 -1.74
C SER A 28 35.02 40.88 -2.04
N ALA A 29 35.85 40.58 -1.03
CA ALA A 29 37.28 40.46 -1.27
C ALA A 29 37.43 39.54 -2.50
N PRO A 30 38.26 39.90 -3.49
CA PRO A 30 38.44 39.05 -4.66
C PRO A 30 38.70 37.63 -4.18
N ALA A 31 37.96 36.67 -4.73
CA ALA A 31 38.09 35.26 -4.39
C ALA A 31 39.58 34.88 -4.39
N SER A 32 39.99 34.06 -3.41
CA SER A 32 41.36 33.54 -3.42
C SER A 32 41.63 32.79 -4.74
N ALA A 33 42.88 32.71 -5.20
CA ALA A 33 43.19 32.01 -6.46
C ALA A 33 42.63 30.58 -6.48
N ASP A 34 42.71 29.87 -5.35
CA ASP A 34 42.16 28.52 -5.17
C ASP A 34 40.61 28.47 -5.26
N GLU A 35 39.92 29.53 -4.82
CA GLU A 35 38.47 29.65 -4.89
C GLU A 35 38.02 30.03 -6.32
N GLN A 36 38.78 30.89 -7.00
CA GLN A 36 38.56 31.24 -8.41
C GLN A 36 38.69 30.03 -9.33
N ASP A 37 39.70 29.19 -9.09
CA ASP A 37 39.90 27.93 -9.79
C ASP A 37 38.73 26.96 -9.50
N SER A 38 38.19 26.98 -8.29
CA SER A 38 37.04 26.16 -7.90
C SER A 38 35.75 26.52 -8.64
N TYR A 39 35.42 27.81 -8.83
CA TYR A 39 34.24 28.21 -9.64
C TYR A 39 34.35 27.71 -11.09
N THR A 40 35.54 27.84 -11.68
CA THR A 40 35.80 27.39 -13.06
C THR A 40 35.70 25.86 -13.16
N ALA A 41 36.27 25.13 -12.21
CA ALA A 41 36.21 23.68 -12.17
C ALA A 41 34.76 23.17 -12.06
N VAL A 42 33.96 23.74 -11.15
CA VAL A 42 32.55 23.37 -10.98
C VAL A 42 31.72 23.74 -12.22
N ARG A 43 31.94 24.91 -12.84
CA ARG A 43 31.27 25.27 -14.10
C ARG A 43 31.59 24.29 -15.23
N ASN A 44 32.85 23.90 -15.38
CA ASN A 44 33.26 22.92 -16.39
C ASN A 44 32.63 21.54 -16.12
N LYS A 45 32.54 21.14 -14.84
CA LYS A 45 31.84 19.92 -14.43
C LYS A 45 30.35 19.97 -14.77
N LEU A 46 29.68 21.12 -14.55
CA LEU A 46 28.29 21.35 -14.97
C LEU A 46 28.11 21.21 -16.49
N VAL A 47 29.01 21.79 -17.30
CA VAL A 47 28.95 21.63 -18.76
C VAL A 47 29.15 20.15 -19.14
N ALA A 48 30.08 19.46 -18.50
CA ALA A 48 30.37 18.06 -18.75
C ALA A 48 29.20 17.11 -18.42
N THR A 49 28.40 17.40 -17.39
CA THR A 49 27.19 16.59 -17.10
C THR A 49 26.11 16.71 -18.19
N ILE A 50 26.15 17.79 -18.99
CA ILE A 50 25.20 18.03 -20.07
C ILE A 50 25.71 17.46 -21.41
N VAL A 51 26.92 17.83 -21.83
CA VAL A 51 27.46 17.52 -23.18
C VAL A 51 28.61 16.51 -23.19
N GLY A 52 29.10 16.08 -22.02
CA GLY A 52 30.30 15.24 -21.89
C GLY A 52 31.61 16.04 -22.03
N ASN A 53 32.74 15.33 -22.00
CA ASN A 53 34.09 15.93 -22.04
C ASN A 53 34.66 16.11 -23.46
N GLY A 54 33.86 15.86 -24.51
CA GLY A 54 34.28 16.01 -25.91
C GLY A 54 34.88 14.76 -26.55
N ASP A 55 35.27 13.74 -25.77
CA ASP A 55 35.78 12.45 -26.25
C ASP A 55 34.63 11.49 -26.60
N LEU A 56 33.86 11.82 -27.65
CA LEU A 56 32.74 10.98 -28.11
C LEU A 56 33.19 9.98 -29.17
N ASP A 57 33.02 8.68 -28.91
CA ASP A 57 33.20 7.63 -29.91
C ASP A 57 31.98 7.59 -30.86
N LEU A 58 32.07 8.34 -31.95
CA LEU A 58 31.02 8.36 -32.99
C LEU A 58 30.99 7.09 -33.86
N ALA A 59 31.90 6.12 -33.64
CA ALA A 59 31.79 4.81 -34.28
C ALA A 59 30.77 3.91 -33.54
N ASP A 60 30.46 4.20 -32.27
CA ASP A 60 29.36 3.55 -31.57
C ASP A 60 28.01 4.05 -32.13
N PRO A 61 27.14 3.15 -32.64
CA PRO A 61 25.92 3.54 -33.33
C PRO A 61 24.93 4.29 -32.43
N ASP A 62 24.92 4.03 -31.13
CA ASP A 62 23.98 4.64 -30.19
C ASP A 62 24.46 6.01 -29.71
N VAL A 63 25.78 6.19 -29.55
CA VAL A 63 26.39 7.51 -29.35
C VAL A 63 26.16 8.39 -30.59
N ALA A 64 26.40 7.86 -31.79
CA ALA A 64 26.14 8.57 -33.04
C ALA A 64 24.66 8.93 -33.21
N ALA A 65 23.75 8.00 -32.90
CA ALA A 65 22.31 8.25 -32.93
C ALA A 65 21.88 9.33 -31.92
N LYS A 66 22.47 9.36 -30.72
CA LYS A 66 22.21 10.42 -29.73
C LYS A 66 22.66 11.78 -30.24
N VAL A 67 23.88 11.90 -30.79
CA VAL A 67 24.39 13.14 -31.38
C VAL A 67 23.53 13.62 -32.55
N ALA A 68 23.08 12.69 -33.41
CA ALA A 68 22.15 12.99 -34.48
C ALA A 68 20.80 13.50 -33.96
N SER A 69 20.27 12.90 -32.89
CA SER A 69 18.99 13.33 -32.27
C SER A 69 19.08 14.74 -31.68
N VAL A 70 20.19 15.07 -31.01
CA VAL A 70 20.47 16.42 -30.49
C VAL A 70 20.55 17.43 -31.63
N THR A 71 21.22 17.06 -32.71
CA THR A 71 21.33 17.88 -33.92
C THR A 71 19.96 18.17 -34.53
N GLN A 72 19.14 17.13 -34.75
CA GLN A 72 17.82 17.26 -35.35
C GLN A 72 16.90 18.14 -34.48
N LEU A 73 16.89 17.90 -33.17
CA LEU A 73 16.07 18.68 -32.24
C LEU A 73 16.44 20.17 -32.29
N ALA A 74 17.73 20.50 -32.28
CA ALA A 74 18.18 21.89 -32.37
C ALA A 74 17.83 22.52 -33.73
N GLN A 75 18.00 21.80 -34.84
CA GLN A 75 17.63 22.29 -36.18
C GLN A 75 16.12 22.55 -36.30
N ASP A 76 15.28 21.66 -35.75
CA ASP A 76 13.82 21.83 -35.72
C ASP A 76 13.37 23.04 -34.87
N LYS A 77 14.17 23.45 -33.89
CA LYS A 77 13.90 24.66 -33.08
C LYS A 77 14.42 25.90 -33.80
N LEU A 78 15.62 25.85 -34.37
CA LEU A 78 16.22 26.92 -35.18
C LEU A 78 15.37 27.30 -36.41
N SER A 79 14.65 26.35 -36.99
CA SER A 79 13.74 26.59 -38.12
C SER A 79 12.52 27.44 -37.76
N ARG A 80 12.15 27.48 -36.47
CA ARG A 80 11.02 28.28 -35.94
C ARG A 80 11.46 29.60 -35.32
N LEU A 81 12.76 29.86 -35.24
CA LEU A 81 13.33 31.07 -34.67
C LEU A 81 12.96 32.29 -35.53
N ASP A 82 12.35 33.30 -34.91
CA ASP A 82 12.10 34.59 -35.55
C ASP A 82 13.36 35.45 -35.47
N ARG A 83 13.94 35.74 -36.63
CA ARG A 83 15.17 36.55 -36.79
C ARG A 83 14.87 38.00 -37.18
N SER A 84 13.61 38.42 -37.18
CA SER A 84 13.23 39.79 -37.52
C SER A 84 13.53 40.76 -36.36
N ASP A 85 13.96 41.98 -36.69
CA ASP A 85 14.17 43.06 -35.70
C ASP A 85 12.86 43.49 -35.03
N SER A 86 11.72 43.20 -35.65
CA SER A 86 10.36 43.49 -35.17
C SER A 86 9.70 42.33 -34.42
N ARG A 87 10.44 41.27 -34.09
CA ARG A 87 9.86 40.08 -33.46
C ARG A 87 9.19 40.41 -32.12
N THR A 88 8.04 39.80 -31.89
CA THR A 88 7.27 39.88 -30.64
C THR A 88 7.43 38.65 -29.76
N SER A 89 8.15 37.63 -30.25
CA SER A 89 8.54 36.40 -29.55
C SER A 89 9.81 35.82 -30.20
N VAL A 90 10.57 35.00 -29.47
CA VAL A 90 11.78 34.36 -30.01
C VAL A 90 11.46 33.26 -31.01
N PHE A 91 10.46 32.42 -30.70
CA PHE A 91 10.00 31.37 -31.60
C PHE A 91 8.60 31.69 -32.11
N SER A 92 8.37 31.38 -33.38
CA SER A 92 7.10 31.66 -34.07
C SER A 92 5.92 30.83 -33.55
N ASP A 93 6.15 29.72 -32.87
CA ASP A 93 5.12 28.88 -32.24
C ASP A 93 4.89 29.19 -30.74
N LEU A 94 5.72 30.06 -30.15
CA LEU A 94 5.67 30.43 -28.73
C LEU A 94 5.42 31.94 -28.56
N LYS A 95 4.26 32.41 -29.02
CA LYS A 95 4.00 33.85 -29.29
C LYS A 95 3.66 34.73 -28.08
N THR A 96 3.17 34.18 -26.97
CA THR A 96 2.70 34.97 -25.82
C THR A 96 3.26 34.46 -24.49
N PRO A 97 3.86 35.33 -23.66
CA PRO A 97 4.35 34.98 -22.32
C PRO A 97 3.25 34.99 -21.23
N SER A 98 1.98 35.27 -21.60
CA SER A 98 0.85 35.21 -20.67
C SER A 98 0.25 33.79 -20.64
N PRO A 99 0.00 33.21 -19.46
CA PRO A 99 1.06 32.67 -18.61
C PRO A 99 0.79 31.15 -18.44
N ASN A 100 1.68 30.22 -18.77
CA ASN A 100 2.57 29.58 -17.79
C ASN A 100 3.46 28.49 -18.40
N GLN A 101 3.39 28.29 -19.71
CA GLN A 101 4.17 27.25 -20.37
C GLN A 101 5.09 27.83 -21.43
N ASN A 102 4.64 28.79 -22.23
CA ASN A 102 5.40 29.29 -23.38
C ASN A 102 6.74 29.95 -23.01
N ILE A 103 6.82 30.68 -21.89
CA ILE A 103 8.10 31.29 -21.46
C ILE A 103 9.12 30.21 -21.08
N THR A 104 8.74 29.26 -20.23
CA THR A 104 9.59 28.12 -19.85
C THR A 104 9.99 27.29 -21.08
N GLN A 105 9.03 27.00 -21.97
CA GLN A 105 9.30 26.27 -23.22
C GLN A 105 10.26 27.03 -24.16
N THR A 106 10.25 28.36 -24.14
CA THR A 106 11.18 29.19 -24.91
C THR A 106 12.61 29.02 -24.42
N TYR A 107 12.84 29.06 -23.09
CA TYR A 107 14.16 28.82 -22.52
C TYR A 107 14.62 27.36 -22.66
N LEU A 108 13.72 26.39 -22.56
CA LEU A 108 14.03 24.98 -22.85
C LEU A 108 14.44 24.79 -24.31
N ALA A 109 13.75 25.42 -25.26
CA ALA A 109 14.12 25.39 -26.67
C ALA A 109 15.51 26.02 -26.92
N LEU A 110 15.83 27.13 -26.25
CA LEU A 110 17.18 27.71 -26.30
C LEU A 110 18.23 26.81 -25.67
N ARG A 111 17.91 26.13 -24.58
CA ARG A 111 18.77 25.13 -23.95
C ARG A 111 19.09 24.00 -24.93
N ASP A 112 18.10 23.44 -25.62
CA ASP A 112 18.32 22.37 -26.61
C ASP A 112 19.27 22.82 -27.75
N ILE A 113 19.13 24.08 -28.22
CA ILE A 113 20.02 24.66 -29.23
C ILE A 113 21.44 24.85 -28.66
N ALA A 114 21.57 25.38 -27.44
CA ALA A 114 22.86 25.58 -26.76
C ALA A 114 23.59 24.24 -26.49
N VAL A 115 22.85 23.18 -26.15
CA VAL A 115 23.38 21.82 -26.01
C VAL A 115 24.00 21.36 -27.34
N ALA A 116 23.27 21.51 -28.45
CA ALA A 116 23.82 21.13 -29.77
C ALA A 116 25.04 21.99 -30.15
N TYR A 117 25.00 23.30 -29.88
CA TYR A 117 26.11 24.22 -30.10
C TYR A 117 27.37 23.83 -29.32
N ARG A 118 27.24 23.32 -28.09
CA ARG A 118 28.39 22.89 -27.27
C ARG A 118 28.80 21.44 -27.44
N THR A 119 27.95 20.58 -27.97
CA THR A 119 28.26 19.15 -28.15
C THR A 119 29.24 18.95 -29.31
N VAL A 120 30.43 18.43 -29.01
CA VAL A 120 31.41 18.00 -30.02
C VAL A 120 30.78 16.92 -30.91
N GLY A 121 30.98 17.02 -32.23
CA GLY A 121 30.46 16.05 -33.20
C GLY A 121 29.11 16.41 -33.83
N THR A 122 28.39 17.41 -33.30
CA THR A 122 27.26 17.99 -34.04
C THR A 122 27.78 18.90 -35.16
N PRO A 123 27.03 19.08 -36.27
CA PRO A 123 27.36 20.08 -37.28
C PRO A 123 27.13 21.52 -36.80
N LEU A 124 26.50 21.71 -35.63
CA LEU A 124 26.25 23.02 -35.03
C LEU A 124 27.33 23.41 -34.01
N HIS A 125 28.31 22.54 -33.79
CA HIS A 125 29.32 22.72 -32.76
C HIS A 125 30.14 23.99 -33.00
N ASN A 126 30.08 24.93 -32.05
CA ASN A 126 30.72 26.25 -32.13
C ASN A 126 30.39 27.02 -33.42
N ASP A 127 29.23 26.77 -34.04
CA ASP A 127 28.80 27.47 -35.24
C ASP A 127 28.54 28.97 -34.95
N PRO A 128 29.19 29.91 -35.67
CA PRO A 128 29.05 31.34 -35.40
C PRO A 128 27.64 31.91 -35.62
N ALA A 129 26.86 31.34 -36.55
CA ALA A 129 25.48 31.77 -36.80
C ALA A 129 24.55 31.29 -35.69
N VAL A 130 24.71 30.05 -35.23
CA VAL A 130 23.97 29.52 -34.07
C VAL A 130 24.31 30.31 -32.80
N ARG A 131 25.60 30.63 -32.59
CA ARG A 131 26.04 31.51 -31.49
C ARG A 131 25.31 32.86 -31.53
N ALA A 132 25.26 33.50 -32.70
CA ALA A 132 24.59 34.79 -32.87
C ALA A 132 23.07 34.69 -32.63
N ASP A 133 22.43 33.61 -33.08
CA ASP A 133 21.01 33.35 -32.86
C ASP A 133 20.67 33.20 -31.37
N ILE A 134 21.46 32.41 -30.62
CA ILE A 134 21.28 32.23 -29.16
C ILE A 134 21.43 33.57 -28.43
N ILE A 135 22.51 34.31 -28.70
CA ILE A 135 22.78 35.60 -28.05
C ILE A 135 21.67 36.60 -28.37
N SER A 136 21.25 36.68 -29.63
CA SER A 136 20.18 37.57 -30.08
C SER A 136 18.86 37.27 -29.40
N ALA A 137 18.52 35.99 -29.21
CA ALA A 137 17.34 35.55 -28.47
C ALA A 137 17.43 35.90 -26.98
N LEU A 138 18.57 35.65 -26.33
CA LEU A 138 18.79 35.99 -24.92
C LEU A 138 18.65 37.50 -24.69
N VAL A 139 19.36 38.34 -25.45
CA VAL A 139 19.23 39.81 -25.33
C VAL A 139 17.79 40.27 -25.49
N TRP A 140 17.02 39.65 -26.41
CA TRP A 140 15.61 39.99 -26.57
C TRP A 140 14.77 39.53 -25.36
N LEU A 141 14.99 38.32 -24.85
CA LEU A 141 14.21 37.77 -23.72
C LEU A 141 14.47 38.51 -22.42
N GLU A 142 15.72 38.87 -22.13
CA GLU A 142 16.10 39.71 -21.00
C GLU A 142 15.30 41.01 -21.07
N LYS A 143 15.43 41.77 -22.17
CA LYS A 143 14.77 43.06 -22.33
C LYS A 143 13.23 43.02 -22.25
N ASN A 144 12.60 41.95 -22.74
CA ASN A 144 11.15 41.95 -22.95
C ASN A 144 10.38 41.08 -21.94
N TRP A 145 10.92 39.95 -21.50
CA TRP A 145 10.15 38.93 -20.80
C TRP A 145 10.68 38.59 -19.40
N TYR A 146 12.00 38.48 -19.20
CA TYR A 146 12.56 37.99 -17.93
C TYR A 146 13.76 38.85 -17.49
N ASN A 147 13.48 39.90 -16.73
CA ASN A 147 14.44 40.83 -16.14
C ASN A 147 14.00 41.28 -14.74
N ALA A 148 14.87 42.00 -14.03
CA ALA A 148 14.64 42.45 -12.66
C ALA A 148 13.60 43.59 -12.52
N ASP A 149 13.19 44.22 -13.63
CA ASP A 149 12.18 45.29 -13.65
C ASP A 149 10.75 44.76 -13.88
N VAL A 150 10.60 43.48 -14.21
CA VAL A 150 9.27 42.85 -14.38
C VAL A 150 8.56 42.85 -13.03
N PRO A 151 7.38 43.48 -12.88
CA PRO A 151 6.69 43.53 -11.59
C PRO A 151 6.09 42.16 -11.24
N PHE A 152 6.05 41.84 -9.95
CA PHE A 152 5.24 40.73 -9.46
C PHE A 152 3.77 40.95 -9.83
N ALA A 153 3.11 39.92 -10.36
CA ALA A 153 1.77 40.01 -10.92
C ALA A 153 0.78 39.18 -10.08
N PRO A 154 0.19 39.75 -9.01
CA PRO A 154 -0.63 39.00 -8.05
C PRO A 154 -2.08 38.68 -8.49
N GLN A 155 -2.50 38.94 -9.74
CA GLN A 155 -3.95 39.01 -10.06
C GLN A 155 -4.41 38.40 -11.40
N SER A 156 -3.65 37.49 -12.02
CA SER A 156 -4.19 36.67 -13.12
C SER A 156 -4.40 35.23 -12.62
N PRO A 157 -5.62 34.65 -12.75
CA PRO A 157 -5.84 33.23 -12.48
C PRO A 157 -5.00 32.31 -13.39
N ASP A 158 -4.44 32.87 -14.46
CA ASP A 158 -3.53 32.18 -15.36
C ASP A 158 -2.05 32.38 -15.01
N ASN A 159 -1.66 32.97 -13.86
CA ASN A 159 -0.24 33.14 -13.49
C ASN A 159 0.28 32.02 -12.57
N ASN A 160 1.40 31.39 -12.93
CA ASN A 160 2.06 30.30 -12.20
C ASN A 160 3.45 30.76 -11.78
N TRP A 161 3.60 30.95 -10.47
CA TRP A 161 4.86 31.30 -9.83
C TRP A 161 6.00 30.35 -10.23
N PHE A 162 5.70 29.06 -10.46
CA PHE A 162 6.70 28.06 -10.83
C PHE A 162 7.43 28.45 -12.11
N ALA A 163 6.74 29.00 -13.12
CA ALA A 163 7.38 29.36 -14.38
C ALA A 163 8.47 30.43 -14.17
N TRP A 164 8.22 31.41 -13.30
CA TRP A 164 9.09 32.55 -13.04
C TRP A 164 10.22 32.23 -12.05
N GLU A 165 9.91 31.49 -11.01
CA GLU A 165 10.84 31.24 -9.91
C GLU A 165 11.69 29.98 -10.12
N LEU A 166 11.21 29.00 -10.89
CA LEU A 166 11.89 27.70 -11.06
C LEU A 166 12.05 27.32 -12.53
N GLY A 167 10.97 27.27 -13.30
CA GLY A 167 10.94 26.76 -14.68
C GLY A 167 11.90 27.49 -15.63
N VAL A 168 11.82 28.82 -15.69
CA VAL A 168 12.73 29.64 -16.49
C VAL A 168 14.17 29.57 -15.94
N PRO A 169 14.42 29.82 -14.64
CA PRO A 169 15.78 29.75 -14.09
C PRO A 169 16.49 28.41 -14.31
N LEU A 170 15.80 27.27 -14.14
CA LEU A 170 16.39 25.94 -14.34
C LEU A 170 16.97 25.76 -15.76
N ALA A 171 16.24 26.21 -16.78
CA ALA A 171 16.71 26.17 -18.16
C ALA A 171 17.77 27.25 -18.44
N LEU A 172 17.58 28.45 -17.90
CA LEU A 172 18.45 29.61 -18.10
C LEU A 172 19.86 29.38 -17.55
N VAL A 173 20.01 28.87 -16.33
CA VAL A 173 21.35 28.62 -15.74
C VAL A 173 22.17 27.62 -16.56
N ASP A 174 21.52 26.64 -17.19
CA ASP A 174 22.20 25.71 -18.10
C ASP A 174 22.61 26.40 -19.41
N VAL A 175 21.74 27.24 -19.99
CA VAL A 175 22.09 28.03 -21.20
C VAL A 175 23.27 28.95 -20.90
N LEU A 176 23.25 29.66 -19.77
CA LEU A 176 24.32 30.55 -19.35
C LEU A 176 25.63 29.81 -19.09
N ALA A 177 25.59 28.60 -18.52
CA ALA A 177 26.77 27.76 -18.35
C ALA A 177 27.37 27.30 -19.69
N LEU A 178 26.52 26.84 -20.61
CA LEU A 178 26.95 26.39 -21.94
C LEU A 178 27.54 27.55 -22.76
N MET A 179 26.94 28.74 -22.66
CA MET A 179 27.35 29.93 -23.42
C MET A 179 28.36 30.82 -22.69
N TYR A 180 28.85 30.44 -21.50
CA TYR A 180 29.55 31.34 -20.57
C TYR A 180 30.64 32.21 -21.22
N ASP A 181 31.55 31.57 -21.97
CA ASP A 181 32.67 32.25 -22.63
C ASP A 181 32.28 33.02 -23.91
N ASP A 182 31.05 32.84 -24.37
CA ASP A 182 30.49 33.44 -25.58
C ASP A 182 29.52 34.60 -25.31
N LEU A 183 29.08 34.78 -24.06
CA LEU A 183 28.13 35.82 -23.69
C LEU A 183 28.72 37.23 -23.87
N PRO A 184 27.94 38.20 -24.36
CA PRO A 184 28.33 39.60 -24.34
C PRO A 184 28.58 40.11 -22.90
N GLU A 185 29.51 41.04 -22.77
CA GLU A 185 29.73 41.76 -21.51
C GLU A 185 28.43 42.42 -21.03
N GLY A 186 28.12 42.29 -19.75
CA GLY A 186 26.90 42.83 -19.13
C GLY A 186 25.69 41.90 -19.13
N LEU A 187 25.52 41.01 -20.12
CA LEU A 187 24.31 40.17 -20.22
C LEU A 187 24.18 39.15 -19.09
N LEU A 188 25.30 38.54 -18.67
CA LEU A 188 25.30 37.59 -17.55
C LEU A 188 24.82 38.27 -16.24
N PRO A 189 25.42 39.38 -15.77
CA PRO A 189 24.91 40.12 -14.60
C PRO A 189 23.41 40.44 -14.62
N GLU A 190 22.85 40.87 -15.75
CA GLU A 190 21.41 41.20 -15.85
C GLU A 190 20.54 39.95 -15.59
N TYR A 191 20.91 38.81 -16.15
CA TYR A 191 20.19 37.56 -15.88
C TYR A 191 20.36 37.07 -14.44
N LEU A 192 21.53 37.24 -13.84
CA LEU A 192 21.71 36.88 -12.42
C LEU A 192 20.84 37.78 -11.53
N ALA A 193 20.74 39.07 -11.85
CA ALA A 193 19.84 39.99 -11.15
C ALA A 193 18.35 39.63 -11.35
N ALA A 194 17.97 39.17 -12.54
CA ALA A 194 16.62 38.66 -12.79
C ALA A 194 16.30 37.42 -11.94
N ILE A 195 17.25 36.47 -11.84
CA ILE A 195 17.11 35.29 -10.98
C ILE A 195 16.98 35.73 -9.51
N ASP A 196 17.82 36.66 -9.04
CA ASP A 196 17.76 37.16 -7.66
C ASP A 196 16.43 37.89 -7.37
N HIS A 197 15.85 38.56 -8.37
CA HIS A 197 14.56 39.22 -8.26
C HIS A 197 13.41 38.21 -8.02
N PHE A 198 13.36 37.13 -8.80
CA PHE A 198 12.29 36.12 -8.72
C PHE A 198 12.53 35.07 -7.63
N LEU A 199 13.76 34.60 -7.46
CA LEU A 199 14.17 33.56 -6.51
C LEU A 199 15.31 34.07 -5.62
N PRO A 200 15.04 34.95 -4.63
CA PRO A 200 16.09 35.51 -3.78
C PRO A 200 16.63 34.54 -2.72
N ARG A 201 15.92 33.44 -2.41
CA ARG A 201 16.24 32.51 -1.32
C ARG A 201 15.67 31.11 -1.59
N PRO A 202 16.31 30.03 -1.10
CA PRO A 202 15.87 28.66 -1.38
C PRO A 202 14.67 28.21 -0.55
N ASP A 203 14.46 28.76 0.65
CA ASP A 203 13.50 28.25 1.65
C ASP A 203 12.08 28.81 1.53
N ARG A 204 11.85 29.79 0.63
CA ARG A 204 10.54 30.39 0.38
C ARG A 204 10.29 30.60 -1.11
N LEU A 205 9.08 30.30 -1.56
CA LEU A 205 8.60 30.43 -2.94
C LEU A 205 7.24 31.15 -3.01
N GLY A 206 6.80 31.45 -4.23
CA GLY A 206 5.54 32.14 -4.51
C GLY A 206 5.63 33.66 -4.37
N HIS A 207 6.84 34.20 -4.23
CA HIS A 207 7.08 35.63 -4.11
C HIS A 207 6.54 36.41 -5.32
N SER A 208 6.64 35.84 -6.53
CA SER A 208 6.16 36.41 -7.79
C SER A 208 4.64 36.62 -7.88
N VAL A 209 3.88 35.95 -6.99
CA VAL A 209 2.42 36.04 -6.87
C VAL A 209 2.00 36.50 -5.46
N ASN A 210 2.92 37.07 -4.68
CA ASN A 210 2.69 37.54 -3.31
C ASN A 210 2.22 36.44 -2.33
N TRP A 211 2.72 35.22 -2.52
CA TRP A 211 2.61 34.11 -1.59
C TRP A 211 3.91 33.96 -0.78
N ASN A 212 3.83 33.23 0.33
CA ASN A 212 4.98 32.94 1.19
C ASN A 212 5.06 31.42 1.47
N LEU A 213 5.14 30.65 0.40
CA LEU A 213 5.13 29.18 0.44
C LEU A 213 6.48 28.69 0.99
N ALA A 214 6.45 27.76 1.96
CA ALA A 214 7.67 27.08 2.38
C ALA A 214 8.17 26.15 1.27
N SER A 215 9.46 26.18 0.97
CA SER A 215 10.06 25.25 0.02
C SER A 215 10.36 23.92 0.68
N GLU A 216 9.71 22.86 0.21
CA GLU A 216 9.94 21.48 0.67
C GLU A 216 10.01 20.54 -0.53
N GLY A 217 10.55 19.35 -0.33
CA GLY A 217 10.57 18.31 -1.36
C GLY A 217 11.20 18.77 -2.69
N ALA A 218 10.52 18.49 -3.80
CA ALA A 218 10.98 18.87 -5.14
C ALA A 218 11.15 20.38 -5.32
N ASN A 219 10.32 21.21 -4.67
CA ASN A 219 10.41 22.66 -4.78
C ASN A 219 11.71 23.19 -4.18
N LEU A 220 12.11 22.67 -3.01
CA LEU A 220 13.39 22.99 -2.40
C LEU A 220 14.54 22.51 -3.30
N ALA A 221 14.45 21.27 -3.83
CA ALA A 221 15.46 20.67 -4.69
C ALA A 221 15.74 21.48 -5.96
N TRP A 222 14.70 22.03 -6.59
CA TRP A 222 14.85 22.93 -7.74
C TRP A 222 15.41 24.29 -7.35
N ALA A 223 14.93 24.89 -6.25
CA ALA A 223 15.38 26.21 -5.81
C ALA A 223 16.88 26.23 -5.49
N VAL A 224 17.38 25.22 -4.76
CA VAL A 224 18.82 25.10 -4.44
C VAL A 224 19.65 24.79 -5.68
N THR A 225 19.11 24.04 -6.65
CA THR A 225 19.79 23.79 -7.93
C THR A 225 19.98 25.07 -8.73
N VAL A 226 18.94 25.90 -8.84
CA VAL A 226 19.01 27.20 -9.51
C VAL A 226 20.02 28.10 -8.82
N LEU A 227 19.87 28.29 -7.50
CA LEU A 227 20.71 29.21 -6.74
C LEU A 227 22.17 28.75 -6.68
N GLY A 228 22.41 27.45 -6.54
CA GLY A 228 23.74 26.88 -6.55
C GLY A 228 24.46 27.12 -7.89
N LYS A 229 23.80 26.86 -9.02
CA LYS A 229 24.36 27.14 -10.36
C LYS A 229 24.54 28.64 -10.59
N ARG A 230 23.58 29.47 -10.18
CA ARG A 230 23.68 30.94 -10.22
C ARG A 230 24.87 31.46 -9.41
N GLY A 231 25.13 30.89 -8.23
CA GLY A 231 26.29 31.21 -7.41
C GLY A 231 27.61 30.88 -8.13
N ILE A 232 27.70 29.73 -8.80
CA ILE A 232 28.87 29.34 -9.60
C ILE A 232 29.08 30.27 -10.80
N LEU A 233 28.02 30.60 -11.53
CA LEU A 233 28.10 31.49 -12.70
C LEU A 233 28.51 32.92 -12.32
N GLY A 234 27.94 33.43 -11.23
CA GLY A 234 28.23 34.75 -10.68
C GLY A 234 29.48 34.82 -9.79
N GLN A 235 30.15 33.69 -9.56
CA GLN A 235 31.32 33.56 -8.68
C GLN A 235 31.05 34.09 -7.26
N ASP A 236 29.89 33.72 -6.71
CA ASP A 236 29.42 34.11 -5.38
C ASP A 236 29.31 32.88 -4.45
N GLY A 237 30.37 32.66 -3.68
CA GLY A 237 30.50 31.51 -2.79
C GLY A 237 29.54 31.54 -1.60
N ALA A 238 29.01 32.71 -1.23
CA ALA A 238 28.00 32.80 -0.18
C ALA A 238 26.67 32.21 -0.65
N ILE A 239 26.28 32.50 -1.90
CA ILE A 239 25.09 31.91 -2.51
C ILE A 239 25.26 30.40 -2.69
N VAL A 240 26.43 29.93 -3.15
CA VAL A 240 26.71 28.48 -3.28
C VAL A 240 26.65 27.80 -1.90
N THR A 241 27.24 28.42 -0.87
CA THR A 241 27.20 27.89 0.50
C THR A 241 25.77 27.80 1.02
N ASN A 242 24.96 28.84 0.82
CA ASN A 242 23.56 28.84 1.25
C ASN A 242 22.75 27.75 0.52
N ALA A 243 22.91 27.63 -0.79
CA ALA A 243 22.24 26.59 -1.59
C ALA A 243 22.64 25.17 -1.14
N THR A 244 23.93 24.92 -0.93
CA THR A 244 24.43 23.59 -0.51
C THR A 244 24.03 23.23 0.92
N GLN A 245 23.95 24.19 1.84
CA GLN A 245 23.45 23.96 3.20
C GLN A 245 21.94 23.71 3.25
N ALA A 246 21.18 24.32 2.34
CA ALA A 246 19.73 24.11 2.24
C ALA A 246 19.33 22.74 1.68
N LEU A 247 20.29 21.91 1.24
CA LEU A 247 20.04 20.54 0.74
C LEU A 247 19.80 19.52 1.86
N SER A 248 20.31 19.74 3.07
CA SER A 248 20.28 18.73 4.16
C SER A 248 18.91 18.06 4.38
N PRO A 249 17.77 18.80 4.45
CA PRO A 249 16.47 18.18 4.64
C PRO A 249 16.03 17.23 3.50
N LEU A 250 16.69 17.27 2.34
CA LEU A 250 16.41 16.40 1.20
C LEU A 250 17.19 15.09 1.24
N PHE A 251 18.02 14.86 2.26
CA PHE A 251 18.71 13.58 2.49
C PHE A 251 18.07 12.77 3.63
N ASP A 252 17.18 13.38 4.39
CA ASP A 252 16.51 12.78 5.54
C ASP A 252 15.44 11.79 5.09
N TYR A 253 15.31 10.69 5.84
CA TYR A 253 14.07 9.91 5.82
C TYR A 253 12.94 10.74 6.45
N ALA A 254 11.80 10.78 5.78
CA ALA A 254 10.58 11.34 6.31
C ALA A 254 10.11 10.57 7.57
N ALA A 255 9.37 11.25 8.43
CA ALA A 255 8.59 10.57 9.47
C ALA A 255 7.57 9.64 8.81
N ASP A 256 7.25 8.52 9.47
CA ASP A 256 6.37 7.49 8.90
C ASP A 256 5.02 8.06 8.43
N GLY A 257 4.70 7.84 7.15
CA GLY A 257 3.48 8.32 6.51
C GLY A 257 3.52 9.80 6.07
N ALA A 258 4.64 10.50 6.28
CA ALA A 258 4.81 11.89 5.86
C ALA A 258 5.41 12.00 4.44
N ASN A 259 5.37 13.21 3.89
CA ASN A 259 5.95 13.52 2.58
C ASN A 259 7.46 13.24 2.57
N GLY A 260 7.95 12.54 1.55
CA GLY A 260 9.35 12.16 1.36
C GLY A 260 9.56 10.64 1.33
N PHE A 261 10.83 10.23 1.37
CA PHE A 261 11.24 8.83 1.43
C PHE A 261 11.10 8.31 2.87
N ASN A 262 10.34 7.23 3.05
CA ASN A 262 10.11 6.60 4.35
C ASN A 262 11.04 5.38 4.50
N ARG A 263 11.26 4.95 5.75
CA ARG A 263 12.20 3.86 6.06
C ARG A 263 11.75 2.48 5.57
N ASP A 264 10.45 2.30 5.34
CA ASP A 264 9.87 1.09 4.73
C ASP A 264 10.00 1.07 3.20
N GLY A 265 10.66 2.07 2.61
CA GLY A 265 10.79 2.25 1.16
C GLY A 265 9.62 3.00 0.52
N SER A 266 8.57 3.34 1.27
CA SER A 266 7.44 4.14 0.79
C SER A 266 7.86 5.55 0.42
N VAL A 267 7.23 6.13 -0.61
CA VAL A 267 7.48 7.52 -1.01
C VAL A 267 6.16 8.24 -1.17
N LEU A 268 5.93 9.26 -0.35
CA LEU A 268 4.67 10.00 -0.32
C LEU A 268 4.89 11.47 -0.66
N PHE A 269 3.94 12.06 -1.36
CA PHE A 269 3.87 13.51 -1.55
C PHE A 269 2.41 13.97 -1.53
N HIS A 270 2.21 15.29 -1.40
CA HIS A 270 0.89 15.92 -1.49
C HIS A 270 -0.13 15.34 -0.50
N GLU A 271 0.32 15.09 0.74
CA GLU A 271 -0.57 14.71 1.84
C GLU A 271 -1.24 13.35 1.60
N GLY A 272 -0.43 12.33 1.33
CA GLY A 272 -0.86 10.93 1.33
C GLY A 272 -0.97 10.26 -0.05
N PHE A 273 -0.28 10.76 -1.09
CA PHE A 273 -0.21 10.07 -2.39
C PHE A 273 1.10 9.31 -2.59
N PRO A 274 1.04 8.02 -2.99
CA PRO A 274 2.22 7.24 -3.40
C PRO A 274 2.84 7.82 -4.67
N TYR A 275 4.12 8.22 -4.59
CA TYR A 275 4.74 9.08 -5.60
C TYR A 275 6.20 8.77 -5.96
N THR A 276 6.68 7.56 -5.70
CA THR A 276 8.06 7.13 -5.98
C THR A 276 8.51 7.51 -7.40
N THR A 277 7.66 7.29 -8.41
CA THR A 277 7.98 7.58 -9.82
C THR A 277 7.32 8.86 -10.35
N GLY A 278 6.86 9.75 -9.47
CA GLY A 278 6.50 11.12 -9.81
C GLY A 278 7.35 12.15 -9.08
N TYR A 279 6.88 12.71 -7.96
CA TYR A 279 7.70 13.68 -7.20
C TYR A 279 8.96 13.08 -6.60
N GLY A 280 8.98 11.77 -6.32
CA GLY A 280 10.17 11.04 -5.86
C GLY A 280 11.35 11.20 -6.81
N TRP A 281 11.12 11.26 -8.14
CA TRP A 281 12.18 11.50 -9.12
C TRP A 281 12.91 12.83 -8.90
N SER A 282 12.16 13.94 -8.84
CA SER A 282 12.77 15.25 -8.64
C SER A 282 13.50 15.34 -7.30
N ASN A 283 12.97 14.66 -6.29
CA ASN A 283 13.52 14.70 -4.94
C ASN A 283 14.82 13.89 -4.79
N ILE A 284 15.11 12.94 -5.68
CA ILE A 284 16.37 12.18 -5.67
C ILE A 284 17.37 12.66 -6.73
N ILE A 285 16.89 13.09 -7.91
CA ILE A 285 17.76 13.50 -9.03
C ILE A 285 18.50 14.79 -8.71
N GLU A 286 17.81 15.84 -8.26
CA GLU A 286 18.43 17.15 -8.06
C GLU A 286 19.49 17.12 -6.93
N PRO A 287 19.25 16.47 -5.76
CA PRO A 287 20.30 16.33 -4.76
C PRO A 287 21.47 15.46 -5.23
N THR A 288 21.22 14.40 -6.02
CA THR A 288 22.29 13.58 -6.63
C THR A 288 23.20 14.45 -7.50
N LEU A 289 22.60 15.23 -8.41
CA LEU A 289 23.35 16.14 -9.28
C LEU A 289 24.12 17.20 -8.49
N ALA A 290 23.55 17.71 -7.39
CA ALA A 290 24.24 18.66 -6.52
C ALA A 290 25.46 18.04 -5.83
N VAL A 291 25.33 16.83 -5.24
CA VAL A 291 26.46 16.10 -4.64
C VAL A 291 27.55 15.88 -5.69
N MET A 292 27.18 15.38 -6.87
CA MET A 292 28.11 15.20 -7.97
C MET A 292 28.80 16.52 -8.35
N LEU A 293 28.06 17.60 -8.51
CA LEU A 293 28.59 18.86 -9.02
C LEU A 293 29.61 19.51 -8.08
N TYR A 294 29.35 19.48 -6.77
CA TYR A 294 30.19 20.18 -5.79
C TYR A 294 31.30 19.31 -5.18
N GLU A 295 31.29 17.99 -5.39
CA GLU A 295 32.33 17.08 -4.91
C GLU A 295 33.73 17.50 -5.41
N GLY A 296 34.69 17.55 -4.49
CA GLY A 296 36.07 18.01 -4.74
C GLY A 296 36.28 19.53 -4.70
N SER A 297 35.23 20.32 -4.44
CA SER A 297 35.31 21.79 -4.28
C SER A 297 35.20 22.23 -2.80
N PRO A 298 35.46 23.50 -2.46
CA PRO A 298 35.20 24.05 -1.13
C PRO A 298 33.73 23.95 -0.68
N TRP A 299 32.80 23.78 -1.62
CA TRP A 299 31.35 23.65 -1.38
C TRP A 299 30.86 22.20 -1.40
N ALA A 300 31.76 21.22 -1.33
CA ALA A 300 31.38 19.81 -1.24
C ALA A 300 30.41 19.58 -0.07
N ILE A 301 29.34 18.83 -0.33
CA ILE A 301 28.28 18.55 0.64
C ILE A 301 28.81 17.55 1.67
N LYS A 302 28.79 17.97 2.94
CA LYS A 302 29.36 17.22 4.08
C LYS A 302 28.32 16.48 4.91
N ASP A 303 27.06 16.58 4.53
CA ASP A 303 25.97 15.89 5.19
C ASP A 303 26.19 14.36 5.10
N PRO A 304 26.26 13.63 6.24
CA PRO A 304 26.45 12.18 6.22
C PRO A 304 25.25 11.45 5.60
N ASP A 305 24.05 12.01 5.67
CA ASP A 305 22.82 11.38 5.19
C ASP A 305 22.71 11.41 3.67
N LYS A 306 23.61 12.10 2.94
CA LYS A 306 23.69 12.03 1.47
C LYS A 306 23.87 10.60 0.92
N GLY A 307 24.36 9.66 1.76
CA GLY A 307 24.42 8.24 1.43
C GLY A 307 23.05 7.59 1.23
N ASN A 308 21.98 8.17 1.79
CA ASN A 308 20.61 7.66 1.63
C ASN A 308 20.14 7.69 0.17
N LEU A 309 20.71 8.54 -0.69
CA LEU A 309 20.40 8.57 -2.13
C LEU A 309 20.60 7.22 -2.81
N VAL A 310 21.63 6.47 -2.42
CA VAL A 310 21.88 5.13 -2.98
C VAL A 310 20.91 4.10 -2.36
N ASN A 311 20.63 4.20 -1.07
CA ASN A 311 19.70 3.30 -0.37
C ASN A 311 18.28 3.42 -0.93
N TRP A 312 17.82 4.64 -1.22
CA TRP A 312 16.50 4.86 -1.80
C TRP A 312 16.31 4.15 -3.15
N VAL A 313 17.35 3.99 -3.97
CA VAL A 313 17.28 3.16 -5.18
C VAL A 313 16.93 1.71 -4.83
N LYS A 314 17.63 1.13 -3.86
CA LYS A 314 17.46 -0.26 -3.43
C LYS A 314 16.12 -0.50 -2.71
N ASP A 315 15.70 0.45 -1.88
CA ASP A 315 14.57 0.27 -0.96
C ASP A 315 13.25 0.74 -1.57
N SER A 316 13.26 1.78 -2.41
CA SER A 316 12.04 2.39 -2.96
C SER A 316 11.79 2.06 -4.43
N PHE A 317 12.83 1.85 -5.25
CA PHE A 317 12.67 1.62 -6.70
C PHE A 317 12.83 0.16 -7.10
N GLU A 318 13.94 -0.48 -6.72
CA GLU A 318 14.25 -1.86 -7.12
C GLU A 318 13.15 -2.89 -6.82
N PRO A 319 12.44 -2.85 -5.67
CA PRO A 319 11.40 -3.85 -5.36
C PRO A 319 10.25 -3.84 -6.37
N PHE A 320 10.02 -2.72 -7.04
CA PHE A 320 8.98 -2.53 -8.04
C PHE A 320 9.47 -2.70 -9.49
N LEU A 321 10.71 -3.16 -9.70
CA LEU A 321 11.25 -3.39 -11.05
C LEU A 321 10.93 -4.79 -11.58
N PHE A 322 10.59 -4.85 -12.86
CA PHE A 322 10.53 -6.08 -13.64
C PHE A 322 11.03 -5.83 -15.09
N GLY A 323 12.24 -6.29 -15.40
CA GLY A 323 13.02 -5.79 -16.53
C GLY A 323 13.22 -4.28 -16.44
N ASN A 324 13.11 -3.57 -17.57
CA ASN A 324 13.13 -2.10 -17.63
C ASN A 324 11.76 -1.45 -17.32
N ARG A 325 10.87 -2.14 -16.61
CA ARG A 325 9.58 -1.59 -16.19
C ARG A 325 9.50 -1.44 -14.69
N ILE A 326 8.75 -0.44 -14.26
CA ILE A 326 8.43 -0.14 -12.87
C ILE A 326 6.91 -0.04 -12.71
N HIS A 327 6.36 -0.53 -11.60
CA HIS A 327 4.93 -0.45 -11.33
C HIS A 327 4.43 1.01 -11.40
N ASP A 328 3.48 1.26 -12.30
CA ASP A 328 2.89 2.59 -12.55
C ASP A 328 1.99 3.10 -11.40
N SER A 329 1.64 2.23 -10.44
CA SER A 329 0.92 2.58 -9.20
C SER A 329 1.70 3.52 -8.27
N LEU A 330 2.94 3.85 -8.63
CA LEU A 330 3.86 4.75 -7.93
C LEU A 330 3.95 6.14 -8.58
N ALA A 331 3.26 6.36 -9.71
CA ALA A 331 3.42 7.56 -10.52
C ALA A 331 2.43 8.68 -10.17
N GLY A 332 1.48 8.43 -9.27
CA GLY A 332 0.37 9.35 -8.97
C GLY A 332 -0.34 9.78 -10.25
N ARG A 333 -0.55 11.09 -10.44
CA ARG A 333 -1.23 11.61 -11.64
C ARG A 333 -0.40 11.51 -12.93
N ASN A 334 0.90 11.19 -12.84
CA ASN A 334 1.78 11.17 -14.00
C ASN A 334 1.43 10.07 -15.02
N ILE A 335 0.61 9.08 -14.64
CA ILE A 335 0.05 8.09 -15.57
C ILE A 335 -0.76 8.73 -16.72
N ALA A 336 -1.25 9.96 -16.53
CA ALA A 336 -1.94 10.74 -17.54
C ALA A 336 -1.02 11.51 -18.51
N ARG A 337 0.30 11.29 -18.44
CA ARG A 337 1.28 11.91 -19.33
C ARG A 337 1.78 10.88 -20.35
N PRO A 338 1.83 11.20 -21.65
CA PRO A 338 2.37 10.30 -22.67
C PRO A 338 3.80 9.81 -22.38
N ARG A 339 4.60 10.64 -21.70
CA ARG A 339 5.98 10.33 -21.30
C ARG A 339 6.10 9.67 -19.91
N GLY A 340 5.01 9.56 -19.16
CA GLY A 340 4.97 9.05 -17.78
C GLY A 340 4.58 7.57 -17.68
N GLN A 341 4.84 6.80 -18.72
CA GLN A 341 4.52 5.37 -18.78
C GLN A 341 5.54 4.54 -17.97
N ASP A 342 5.30 3.24 -17.83
CA ASP A 342 5.95 2.32 -16.89
C ASP A 342 7.45 2.04 -17.12
N ARG A 343 8.14 2.77 -17.99
CA ARG A 343 9.57 2.53 -18.31
C ARG A 343 10.48 3.16 -17.26
N ALA A 344 11.42 2.37 -16.73
CA ALA A 344 12.42 2.79 -15.73
C ALA A 344 13.58 3.62 -16.32
N THR A 345 13.36 4.33 -17.43
CA THR A 345 14.38 5.12 -18.12
C THR A 345 15.02 6.20 -17.24
N GLY A 346 14.23 6.80 -16.33
CA GLY A 346 14.75 7.75 -15.33
C GLY A 346 15.75 7.10 -14.37
N LEU A 347 15.49 5.85 -13.97
CA LEU A 347 16.34 5.09 -13.06
C LEU A 347 17.72 4.78 -13.67
N ILE A 348 17.78 4.52 -14.99
CA ILE A 348 19.06 4.26 -15.66
C ILE A 348 19.98 5.49 -15.55
N ASN A 349 19.45 6.70 -15.82
CA ASN A 349 20.23 7.93 -15.67
C ASN A 349 20.65 8.14 -14.22
N LEU A 350 19.70 8.03 -13.28
CA LEU A 350 19.97 8.20 -11.86
C LEU A 350 21.03 7.22 -11.34
N ALA A 351 20.94 5.95 -11.72
CA ALA A 351 21.91 4.94 -11.32
C ALA A 351 23.31 5.23 -11.89
N LEU A 352 23.42 5.70 -13.14
CA LEU A 352 24.69 6.12 -13.72
C LEU A 352 25.29 7.32 -12.99
N ASP A 353 24.47 8.29 -12.62
CA ASP A 353 24.86 9.49 -11.89
C ASP A 353 25.35 9.12 -10.47
N LEU A 354 24.58 8.32 -9.73
CA LEU A 354 24.88 7.87 -8.37
C LEU A 354 26.17 7.06 -8.25
N ARG A 355 26.60 6.37 -9.31
CA ARG A 355 27.86 5.61 -9.32
C ARG A 355 29.10 6.45 -9.05
N SER A 356 29.03 7.75 -9.31
CA SER A 356 30.14 8.67 -9.07
C SER A 356 30.27 9.13 -7.61
N ILE A 357 29.25 8.86 -6.78
CA ILE A 357 29.21 9.29 -5.36
C ILE A 357 29.09 8.12 -4.37
N GLY A 358 28.64 6.95 -4.83
CA GLY A 358 28.54 5.74 -4.00
C GLY A 358 29.90 5.13 -3.67
N THR A 359 29.89 4.24 -2.68
CA THR A 359 31.03 3.34 -2.38
C THR A 359 31.32 2.43 -3.58
N GLN A 360 32.48 1.75 -3.56
CA GLN A 360 32.84 0.82 -4.64
C GLN A 360 31.77 -0.27 -4.85
N GLU A 361 31.30 -0.89 -3.76
CA GLU A 361 30.26 -1.93 -3.79
C GLU A 361 28.94 -1.40 -4.36
N GLU A 362 28.52 -0.21 -3.94
CA GLU A 362 27.33 0.44 -4.46
C GLU A 362 27.46 0.79 -5.95
N SER A 363 28.63 1.26 -6.37
CA SER A 363 28.91 1.59 -7.77
C SER A 363 28.89 0.35 -8.68
N GLU A 364 29.36 -0.79 -8.17
CA GLU A 364 29.31 -2.10 -8.85
C GLU A 364 27.87 -2.65 -8.92
N HIS A 365 27.09 -2.51 -7.85
CA HIS A 365 25.67 -2.86 -7.84
C HIS A 365 24.86 -2.02 -8.84
N LEU A 366 25.03 -0.69 -8.82
CA LEU A 366 24.36 0.21 -9.76
C LEU A 366 24.76 -0.05 -11.22
N ALA A 367 26.02 -0.43 -11.48
CA ALA A 367 26.44 -0.85 -12.83
C ALA A 367 25.72 -2.13 -13.28
N SER A 368 25.58 -3.08 -12.37
CA SER A 368 24.86 -4.34 -12.60
C SER A 368 23.37 -4.08 -12.85
N LEU A 369 22.77 -3.15 -12.10
CA LEU A 369 21.39 -2.69 -12.29
C LEU A 369 21.20 -2.05 -13.68
N VAL A 370 22.05 -1.10 -14.06
CA VAL A 370 22.00 -0.46 -15.39
C VAL A 370 22.10 -1.52 -16.50
N LYS A 371 23.01 -2.48 -16.35
CA LYS A 371 23.17 -3.57 -17.31
C LYS A 371 21.92 -4.45 -17.40
N TYR A 372 21.32 -4.81 -16.26
CA TYR A 372 20.07 -5.55 -16.21
C TYR A 372 18.93 -4.82 -16.93
N LEU A 373 18.74 -3.52 -16.66
CA LEU A 373 17.68 -2.71 -17.29
C LEU A 373 17.85 -2.66 -18.81
N LEU A 374 19.07 -2.41 -19.31
CA LEU A 374 19.35 -2.26 -20.74
C LEU A 374 19.36 -3.60 -21.50
N VAL A 375 19.82 -4.69 -20.88
CA VAL A 375 19.75 -6.03 -21.48
C VAL A 375 18.31 -6.53 -21.56
N SER A 376 17.49 -6.20 -20.55
CA SER A 376 16.07 -6.57 -20.52
C SER A 376 15.23 -5.79 -21.54
N ASP A 377 15.70 -4.63 -21.99
CA ASP A 377 15.03 -3.77 -22.95
C ASP A 377 16.04 -3.06 -23.88
N PRO A 378 16.58 -3.78 -24.89
CA PRO A 378 17.59 -3.19 -25.79
C PRO A 378 17.08 -2.00 -26.60
N GLN A 379 15.75 -1.88 -26.77
CA GLN A 379 15.09 -0.77 -27.47
C GLN A 379 14.63 0.35 -26.53
N SER A 380 15.12 0.35 -25.29
CA SER A 380 14.78 1.33 -24.26
C SER A 380 14.83 2.76 -24.79
N SER A 381 13.83 3.56 -24.39
CA SER A 381 13.79 4.99 -24.70
C SER A 381 14.98 5.76 -24.14
N PHE A 382 15.71 5.18 -23.18
CA PHE A 382 16.97 5.70 -22.64
C PHE A 382 17.96 6.11 -23.72
N TRP A 383 18.15 5.33 -24.79
CA TRP A 383 19.10 5.64 -25.86
C TRP A 383 18.82 6.97 -26.56
N ARG A 384 17.55 7.42 -26.54
CA ARG A 384 17.13 8.70 -27.11
C ARG A 384 17.08 9.82 -26.06
N SER A 385 16.61 9.51 -24.84
CA SER A 385 16.33 10.52 -23.81
C SER A 385 17.46 10.78 -22.82
N GLY A 386 18.37 9.82 -22.58
CA GLY A 386 19.50 9.95 -21.65
C GLY A 386 20.48 11.05 -22.02
N SER A 387 21.25 11.56 -21.06
CA SER A 387 22.29 12.56 -21.33
C SER A 387 23.42 11.93 -22.16
N ILE A 388 24.12 12.75 -22.96
CA ILE A 388 25.26 12.27 -23.76
C ILE A 388 26.29 11.49 -22.92
N PRO A 389 26.78 12.01 -21.77
CA PRO A 389 27.73 11.25 -20.95
C PRO A 389 27.15 9.92 -20.43
N ASN A 390 25.86 9.86 -20.11
CA ASN A 390 25.23 8.63 -19.63
C ASN A 390 25.04 7.59 -20.74
N ILE A 391 24.80 8.01 -21.99
CA ILE A 391 24.81 7.07 -23.14
C ILE A 391 26.19 6.42 -23.31
N VAL A 392 27.27 7.22 -23.22
CA VAL A 392 28.65 6.72 -23.33
C VAL A 392 28.97 5.74 -22.20
N GLU A 393 28.64 6.08 -20.96
CA GLU A 393 28.92 5.22 -19.81
C GLU A 393 28.07 3.93 -19.84
N ALA A 394 26.81 4.01 -20.27
CA ALA A 394 25.97 2.83 -20.48
C ALA A 394 26.59 1.86 -21.51
N ARG A 395 27.15 2.37 -22.62
CA ARG A 395 27.85 1.55 -23.61
C ARG A 395 29.09 0.89 -23.03
N ARG A 396 29.86 1.61 -22.22
CA ARG A 396 31.01 1.05 -21.50
C ARG A 396 30.60 -0.13 -20.61
N ILE A 397 29.52 0.02 -19.83
CA ILE A 397 28.99 -1.03 -18.94
C ILE A 397 28.49 -2.25 -19.71
N LEU A 398 27.78 -2.03 -20.82
CA LEU A 398 27.28 -3.13 -21.66
C LEU A 398 28.43 -3.93 -22.28
N ASN A 399 29.46 -3.25 -22.77
CA ASN A 399 30.61 -3.88 -23.43
C ASN A 399 31.61 -4.53 -22.44
N ASP A 400 31.56 -4.19 -21.16
CA ASP A 400 32.42 -4.77 -20.13
C ASP A 400 31.92 -6.15 -19.66
N SER A 401 32.61 -7.23 -20.05
CA SER A 401 32.27 -8.60 -19.63
C SER A 401 32.50 -8.88 -18.15
N GLY A 402 33.25 -8.03 -17.44
CA GLY A 402 33.48 -8.14 -16.00
C GLY A 402 32.30 -7.68 -15.14
N ILE A 403 31.35 -6.93 -15.72
CA ILE A 403 30.15 -6.46 -15.04
C ILE A 403 28.99 -7.42 -15.37
N PRO A 404 28.48 -8.21 -14.42
CA PRO A 404 27.29 -9.03 -14.64
C PRO A 404 26.03 -8.16 -14.66
N ALA A 405 24.97 -8.60 -15.34
CA ALA A 405 23.65 -8.02 -15.13
C ALA A 405 23.14 -8.41 -13.73
N LEU A 406 22.51 -7.47 -13.03
CA LEU A 406 21.83 -7.76 -11.76
C LEU A 406 20.82 -8.91 -11.99
N LYS A 407 20.81 -9.89 -11.08
CA LYS A 407 19.87 -10.99 -11.10
C LYS A 407 18.82 -10.78 -10.00
N PRO A 408 17.59 -10.36 -10.34
CA PRO A 408 16.52 -10.27 -9.36
C PRO A 408 16.27 -11.62 -8.70
N THR A 409 15.94 -11.59 -7.41
CA THR A 409 15.50 -12.77 -6.66
C THR A 409 13.99 -12.71 -6.45
N ASP A 410 13.38 -13.88 -6.23
CA ASP A 410 12.01 -13.93 -5.73
C ASP A 410 11.89 -13.07 -4.48
N SER A 411 10.88 -12.20 -4.45
CA SER A 411 10.64 -11.35 -3.29
C SER A 411 9.17 -11.02 -3.11
N TYR A 412 8.76 -10.70 -1.88
CA TYR A 412 7.56 -9.97 -1.54
C TYR A 412 7.94 -8.79 -0.64
N GLY A 413 7.27 -7.66 -0.80
CA GLY A 413 7.49 -6.47 0.02
C GLY A 413 6.18 -5.77 0.31
N GLN A 414 5.97 -5.43 1.58
CA GLN A 414 4.87 -4.59 2.05
C GLN A 414 5.39 -3.17 2.30
N PHE A 415 4.69 -2.17 1.76
CA PHE A 415 5.02 -0.74 1.89
C PHE A 415 3.87 -0.04 2.61
N PRO A 416 3.75 -0.25 3.94
CA PRO A 416 2.57 0.13 4.72
C PRO A 416 2.34 1.64 4.80
N ALA A 417 3.39 2.48 4.73
CA ALA A 417 3.17 3.92 4.75
C ALA A 417 2.45 4.44 3.48
N MET A 418 2.61 3.77 2.33
CA MET A 418 1.97 4.16 1.07
C MET A 418 0.90 3.19 0.56
N ASP A 419 0.43 2.25 1.38
CA ASP A 419 -0.60 1.27 1.05
C ASP A 419 -0.31 0.52 -0.28
N ARG A 420 0.94 0.06 -0.45
CA ARG A 420 1.38 -0.74 -1.60
C ARG A 420 1.96 -2.08 -1.15
N ALA A 421 1.86 -3.07 -2.03
CA ALA A 421 2.61 -4.31 -1.93
C ALA A 421 3.08 -4.76 -3.31
N VAL A 422 4.22 -5.46 -3.37
CA VAL A 422 4.73 -6.01 -4.61
C VAL A 422 5.40 -7.36 -4.38
N ALA A 423 5.15 -8.27 -5.30
CA ALA A 423 5.84 -9.54 -5.45
C ALA A 423 6.63 -9.54 -6.75
N ARG A 424 7.82 -10.15 -6.70
CA ARG A 424 8.62 -10.50 -7.87
C ARG A 424 8.88 -12.00 -7.83
N ARG A 425 8.76 -12.63 -8.98
CA ARG A 425 9.12 -14.03 -9.23
C ARG A 425 9.89 -14.12 -10.52
N ASP A 426 10.49 -15.27 -10.75
CA ASP A 426 10.99 -15.58 -12.08
C ASP A 426 9.85 -15.53 -13.12
N GLY A 427 9.99 -14.67 -14.13
CA GLY A 427 9.01 -14.51 -15.20
C GLY A 427 7.84 -13.56 -14.96
N TRP A 428 7.58 -13.09 -13.72
CA TRP A 428 6.50 -12.12 -13.47
C TRP A 428 6.69 -11.25 -12.21
N SER A 429 5.96 -10.13 -12.16
CA SER A 429 5.81 -9.29 -10.97
C SER A 429 4.35 -8.86 -10.79
N PHE A 430 3.87 -8.95 -9.55
CA PHE A 430 2.49 -8.62 -9.18
C PHE A 430 2.47 -7.53 -8.11
N GLY A 431 1.70 -6.47 -8.32
CA GLY A 431 1.56 -5.35 -7.39
C GLY A 431 0.11 -5.15 -6.98
N VAL A 432 -0.10 -4.67 -5.75
CA VAL A 432 -1.42 -4.25 -5.25
C VAL A 432 -1.35 -2.78 -4.85
N ALA A 433 -2.28 -1.99 -5.37
CA ALA A 433 -2.49 -0.60 -5.00
C ALA A 433 -3.79 -0.45 -4.20
N MET A 434 -3.63 -0.07 -2.94
CA MET A 434 -4.71 0.13 -1.96
C MET A 434 -4.76 1.60 -1.54
N HIS A 435 -5.79 1.95 -0.78
CA HIS A 435 -5.86 3.22 -0.07
C HIS A 435 -6.57 3.03 1.28
N SER A 436 -6.48 4.02 2.17
CA SER A 436 -7.04 3.96 3.53
C SER A 436 -7.33 5.36 4.07
N SER A 437 -7.61 5.48 5.36
CA SER A 437 -7.64 6.77 6.05
C SER A 437 -6.29 7.50 6.03
N ARG A 438 -5.18 6.83 5.69
CA ARG A 438 -3.82 7.41 5.63
C ARG A 438 -3.45 7.91 4.24
N THR A 439 -3.86 7.19 3.19
CA THR A 439 -3.51 7.50 1.81
C THR A 439 -4.75 7.73 0.96
N GLN A 440 -4.66 8.63 -0.01
CA GLN A 440 -5.80 8.97 -0.86
C GLN A 440 -5.94 7.97 -2.02
N ASN A 441 -7.18 7.80 -2.51
CA ASN A 441 -7.53 6.85 -3.57
C ASN A 441 -6.88 7.15 -4.94
N TYR A 442 -6.81 8.42 -5.35
CA TYR A 442 -6.09 8.87 -6.55
C TYR A 442 -5.90 10.39 -6.52
N GLU A 443 -4.87 10.90 -7.21
CA GLU A 443 -4.68 12.35 -7.36
C GLU A 443 -5.15 12.81 -8.74
N SER A 444 -5.97 13.87 -8.78
CA SER A 444 -6.37 14.59 -10.00
C SER A 444 -6.34 16.10 -9.77
N ILE A 445 -5.23 16.73 -10.18
CA ILE A 445 -5.04 18.18 -10.16
C ILE A 445 -4.48 18.67 -11.50
N ASN A 446 -4.57 19.98 -11.77
CA ASN A 446 -4.02 20.60 -12.99
C ASN A 446 -4.48 19.93 -14.29
N ASN A 447 -5.72 19.40 -14.29
CA ASN A 447 -6.30 18.71 -15.43
C ASN A 447 -5.57 17.40 -15.82
N GLU A 448 -4.90 16.76 -14.87
CA GLU A 448 -4.21 15.47 -15.03
C GLU A 448 -4.91 14.37 -14.23
N ASN A 449 -4.91 13.14 -14.77
CA ASN A 449 -5.48 11.93 -14.18
C ASN A 449 -6.98 12.02 -13.87
N VAL A 450 -7.72 12.64 -14.78
CA VAL A 450 -9.14 12.98 -14.62
C VAL A 450 -10.05 11.75 -14.49
N ARG A 451 -9.61 10.60 -15.01
CA ARG A 451 -10.30 9.30 -14.89
C ARG A 451 -9.52 8.31 -14.00
N GLY A 452 -8.81 8.80 -12.99
CA GLY A 452 -8.00 8.01 -12.06
C GLY A 452 -8.78 7.27 -10.97
N TRP A 453 -10.11 7.30 -11.00
CA TRP A 453 -11.05 6.96 -9.92
C TRP A 453 -10.71 5.71 -9.11
N HIS A 454 -10.33 4.63 -9.80
CA HIS A 454 -10.14 3.30 -9.20
C HIS A 454 -8.70 2.80 -9.27
N THR A 455 -7.74 3.72 -9.41
CA THR A 455 -6.32 3.35 -9.52
C THR A 455 -5.70 2.82 -8.22
N ALA A 456 -6.42 2.90 -7.10
CA ALA A 456 -6.04 2.32 -5.81
C ALA A 456 -7.18 1.62 -5.04
N ASP A 457 -8.26 1.21 -5.71
CA ASP A 457 -9.41 0.50 -5.08
C ASP A 457 -9.15 -1.01 -4.96
N GLY A 458 -7.94 -1.37 -4.50
CA GLY A 458 -7.42 -2.74 -4.60
C GLY A 458 -7.04 -3.11 -6.02
N ARG A 459 -6.46 -2.17 -6.78
CA ARG A 459 -5.98 -2.40 -8.14
C ARG A 459 -4.84 -3.40 -8.12
N THR A 460 -4.84 -4.33 -9.06
CA THR A 460 -3.72 -5.24 -9.32
C THR A 460 -2.95 -4.86 -10.59
N THR A 461 -1.63 -4.94 -10.53
CA THR A 461 -0.72 -4.72 -11.66
C THR A 461 0.09 -5.99 -11.90
N LEU A 462 0.10 -6.50 -13.12
CA LEU A 462 0.83 -7.72 -13.48
C LEU A 462 1.78 -7.47 -14.66
N LEU A 463 3.08 -7.52 -14.36
CA LEU A 463 4.17 -7.45 -15.33
C LEU A 463 4.61 -8.88 -15.68
N THR A 464 4.66 -9.18 -16.97
CA THR A 464 5.05 -10.49 -17.55
C THR A 464 6.03 -10.26 -18.69
N SER A 465 6.41 -11.28 -19.46
CA SER A 465 7.25 -11.10 -20.65
C SER A 465 6.64 -10.19 -21.75
N ASP A 466 5.36 -9.82 -21.68
CA ASP A 466 4.80 -8.75 -22.49
C ASP A 466 5.31 -7.38 -21.99
N VAL A 467 6.40 -6.92 -22.58
CA VAL A 467 7.12 -5.69 -22.18
C VAL A 467 6.35 -4.39 -22.42
N ASP A 468 5.23 -4.42 -23.13
CA ASP A 468 4.49 -3.23 -23.54
C ASP A 468 3.07 -3.16 -22.96
N GLN A 469 2.74 -3.96 -21.95
CA GLN A 469 1.39 -4.04 -21.38
C GLN A 469 0.87 -2.67 -20.92
N TYR A 470 1.61 -1.96 -20.06
CA TYR A 470 1.22 -0.64 -19.52
C TYR A 470 1.92 0.52 -20.25
N GLY A 471 2.58 0.21 -21.37
CA GLY A 471 3.06 1.15 -22.36
C GLY A 471 2.04 1.40 -23.49
N ASN A 472 2.48 2.04 -24.58
CA ASN A 472 1.73 2.21 -25.83
C ASN A 472 0.28 2.69 -25.65
N ASP A 473 0.12 3.79 -24.94
CA ASP A 473 -1.16 4.48 -24.75
C ASP A 473 -2.21 3.64 -24.02
N TYR A 474 -1.79 2.75 -23.11
CA TYR A 474 -2.66 1.99 -22.21
C TYR A 474 -3.63 2.91 -21.45
N TRP A 475 -3.11 3.90 -20.74
CA TRP A 475 -3.89 4.76 -19.83
C TRP A 475 -5.02 5.58 -20.46
N PRO A 476 -4.87 6.21 -21.64
CA PRO A 476 -6.01 6.88 -22.27
C PRO A 476 -7.05 5.90 -22.82
N THR A 477 -6.69 4.64 -23.09
CA THR A 477 -7.56 3.68 -23.80
C THR A 477 -8.17 2.60 -22.92
N ILE A 478 -7.67 2.38 -21.70
CA ILE A 478 -8.28 1.47 -20.72
C ILE A 478 -9.67 1.99 -20.30
N ASP A 479 -10.59 1.07 -20.06
CA ASP A 479 -11.83 1.42 -19.35
C ASP A 479 -11.50 1.72 -17.88
N SER A 480 -11.42 3.01 -17.54
CA SER A 480 -11.14 3.50 -16.18
C SER A 480 -12.17 3.06 -15.12
N ALA A 481 -13.37 2.64 -15.53
CA ALA A 481 -14.35 2.06 -14.63
C ALA A 481 -14.08 0.57 -14.34
N ARG A 482 -13.20 -0.08 -15.10
CA ARG A 482 -12.86 -1.50 -14.98
C ARG A 482 -11.36 -1.74 -14.87
N ILE A 483 -10.75 -1.19 -13.82
CA ILE A 483 -9.34 -1.42 -13.48
C ILE A 483 -9.18 -2.85 -12.90
N PRO A 484 -8.18 -3.65 -13.32
CA PRO A 484 -7.98 -5.00 -12.82
C PRO A 484 -7.86 -5.06 -11.29
N GLY A 485 -8.46 -6.08 -10.68
CA GLY A 485 -8.43 -6.33 -9.24
C GLY A 485 -9.51 -5.61 -8.43
N THR A 486 -10.08 -4.53 -8.93
CA THR A 486 -11.01 -3.68 -8.16
C THR A 486 -12.38 -4.33 -7.99
N THR A 487 -13.10 -3.92 -6.94
CA THR A 487 -14.55 -4.13 -6.81
C THR A 487 -15.20 -2.76 -6.84
N VAL A 488 -16.11 -2.52 -7.77
CA VAL A 488 -16.62 -1.18 -8.06
C VAL A 488 -18.11 -1.18 -8.31
N VAL A 489 -18.74 -0.04 -8.01
CA VAL A 489 -20.09 0.23 -8.48
C VAL A 489 -20.01 0.61 -9.95
N LYS A 490 -20.79 -0.06 -10.80
CA LYS A 490 -20.75 0.12 -12.25
C LYS A 490 -21.07 1.56 -12.64
N HIS A 491 -20.13 2.23 -13.32
CA HIS A 491 -20.31 3.57 -13.87
C HIS A 491 -21.40 3.60 -14.95
N LEU A 492 -22.13 4.71 -15.04
CA LEU A 492 -23.24 4.93 -15.97
C LEU A 492 -22.97 6.21 -16.76
N ASP A 493 -23.41 6.27 -18.01
CA ASP A 493 -23.29 7.48 -18.85
C ASP A 493 -23.91 8.72 -18.17
N ASP A 494 -24.96 8.50 -17.37
CA ASP A 494 -25.61 9.54 -16.55
C ASP A 494 -24.67 10.21 -15.54
N ASP A 495 -23.57 9.56 -15.12
CA ASP A 495 -22.61 10.15 -14.18
C ASP A 495 -21.89 11.37 -14.78
N VAL A 496 -21.74 11.40 -16.11
CA VAL A 496 -21.20 12.53 -16.88
C VAL A 496 -22.28 13.59 -17.11
N ILE A 497 -23.48 13.13 -17.49
CA ILE A 497 -24.56 13.99 -18.02
C ILE A 497 -25.29 14.75 -16.91
N ALA A 498 -25.36 14.21 -15.68
CA ALA A 498 -26.07 14.80 -14.55
C ALA A 498 -25.21 14.86 -13.27
N PRO A 499 -25.41 15.85 -12.38
CA PRO A 499 -26.36 16.95 -12.47
C PRO A 499 -25.96 18.04 -13.48
N GLN A 500 -26.94 18.81 -13.96
CA GLN A 500 -26.80 19.94 -14.87
C GLN A 500 -27.26 21.23 -14.19
N LEU A 501 -26.66 22.36 -14.52
CA LEU A 501 -27.08 23.68 -14.04
C LEU A 501 -28.00 24.32 -15.09
N GLY A 502 -29.19 24.76 -14.69
CA GLY A 502 -30.15 25.46 -15.56
C GLY A 502 -30.17 26.96 -15.33
N ARG A 503 -29.96 27.42 -14.09
CA ARG A 503 -29.95 28.84 -13.75
C ARG A 503 -29.12 29.12 -12.51
N VAL A 504 -28.38 30.22 -12.50
CA VAL A 504 -27.64 30.70 -11.32
C VAL A 504 -28.08 32.11 -10.96
N GLU A 505 -28.44 32.32 -9.70
CA GLU A 505 -28.73 33.63 -9.15
C GLU A 505 -27.85 33.90 -7.92
N ILE A 506 -27.05 34.96 -7.97
CA ILE A 506 -26.26 35.45 -6.84
C ILE A 506 -26.91 36.74 -6.33
N VAL A 507 -27.42 36.71 -5.11
CA VAL A 507 -28.17 37.81 -4.52
C VAL A 507 -27.24 38.67 -3.67
N GLY A 508 -27.29 39.99 -3.84
CA GLY A 508 -26.52 40.96 -3.10
C GLY A 508 -27.05 42.38 -3.34
N PRO A 509 -26.29 43.44 -3.01
CA PRO A 509 -26.65 44.81 -3.42
C PRO A 509 -26.80 44.95 -4.94
N GLN A 510 -26.09 44.13 -5.70
CA GLN A 510 -26.35 43.85 -7.11
C GLN A 510 -26.66 42.36 -7.25
N THR A 511 -27.82 42.02 -7.80
CA THR A 511 -28.18 40.64 -8.10
C THR A 511 -27.67 40.27 -9.48
N ILE A 512 -26.95 39.15 -9.56
CA ILE A 512 -26.52 38.53 -10.82
C ILE A 512 -27.52 37.42 -11.11
N VAL A 513 -28.11 37.43 -12.30
CA VAL A 513 -28.94 36.35 -12.82
C VAL A 513 -28.27 35.85 -14.09
N ASP A 514 -27.99 34.55 -14.13
CA ASP A 514 -27.38 33.86 -15.25
C ASP A 514 -28.31 32.70 -15.65
N GLU A 515 -28.94 32.85 -16.81
CA GLU A 515 -29.80 31.84 -17.43
C GLU A 515 -28.97 30.80 -18.21
N LEU A 516 -27.63 30.90 -18.15
CA LEU A 516 -26.67 29.93 -18.70
C LEU A 516 -26.72 29.73 -20.24
N ASP A 517 -27.29 30.69 -20.95
CA ASP A 517 -27.29 30.77 -22.41
C ASP A 517 -25.89 31.06 -23.00
N ASP A 518 -25.03 31.68 -22.20
CA ASP A 518 -23.59 31.83 -22.41
C ASP A 518 -22.85 31.75 -21.05
N LEU A 519 -21.52 31.88 -21.06
CA LEU A 519 -20.69 31.82 -19.84
C LEU A 519 -20.04 33.17 -19.53
N SER A 520 -20.62 34.28 -20.00
CA SER A 520 -20.06 35.64 -19.85
C SER A 520 -20.14 36.18 -18.42
N HIS A 521 -21.07 35.68 -17.60
CA HIS A 521 -21.20 36.03 -16.19
C HIS A 521 -20.25 35.24 -15.28
N VAL A 522 -19.58 34.21 -15.80
CA VAL A 522 -18.69 33.35 -15.03
C VAL A 522 -17.30 34.00 -14.92
N HIS A 523 -16.86 34.23 -13.68
CA HIS A 523 -15.54 34.80 -13.36
C HIS A 523 -14.40 33.81 -13.63
N TYR A 524 -14.59 32.54 -13.25
CA TYR A 524 -13.65 31.45 -13.55
C TYR A 524 -14.41 30.16 -13.85
N ARG A 525 -13.93 29.39 -14.83
CA ARG A 525 -14.42 28.03 -15.09
C ARG A 525 -13.28 27.06 -15.35
N SER A 526 -13.46 25.82 -14.91
CA SER A 526 -12.65 24.70 -15.37
C SER A 526 -12.98 24.35 -16.85
N PRO A 527 -12.11 23.61 -17.56
CA PRO A 527 -12.17 23.56 -19.02
C PRO A 527 -13.30 22.70 -19.61
N ARG A 528 -13.97 21.83 -18.84
CA ARG A 528 -14.90 20.81 -19.38
C ARG A 528 -16.38 21.15 -19.21
N TRP A 529 -16.72 22.43 -19.17
CA TRP A 529 -18.09 22.88 -19.20
C TRP A 529 -18.55 23.18 -20.63
N ILE A 530 -19.71 22.64 -20.99
CA ILE A 530 -20.39 22.98 -22.24
C ILE A 530 -21.82 23.43 -21.96
N ILE A 531 -22.32 24.28 -22.85
CA ILE A 531 -23.74 24.64 -22.91
C ILE A 531 -24.41 23.65 -23.86
N GLU A 532 -25.34 22.88 -23.32
CA GLU A 532 -26.23 22.00 -24.06
C GLU A 532 -27.51 22.79 -24.41
N LYS A 533 -27.79 22.90 -25.71
CA LYS A 533 -29.05 23.49 -26.21
C LYS A 533 -30.10 22.41 -26.36
N ASP A 534 -31.35 22.74 -26.03
CA ASP A 534 -32.49 21.81 -26.05
C ASP A 534 -32.23 20.49 -25.30
N PRO A 535 -31.80 20.55 -24.01
CA PRO A 535 -31.37 19.38 -23.26
C PRO A 535 -32.51 18.35 -23.08
N LYS A 536 -32.15 17.07 -22.96
CA LYS A 536 -33.13 16.00 -22.75
C LYS A 536 -33.96 16.26 -21.47
N GLY A 537 -35.29 16.18 -21.58
CA GLY A 537 -36.20 16.48 -20.46
C GLY A 537 -36.37 17.99 -20.17
N ALA A 538 -36.10 18.86 -21.15
CA ALA A 538 -36.11 20.33 -21.01
C ALA A 538 -37.42 20.93 -20.46
N ASN A 539 -38.60 20.39 -20.77
CA ASN A 539 -39.90 20.95 -20.35
C ASN A 539 -40.04 22.49 -20.52
N GLY A 540 -39.40 23.07 -21.56
CA GLY A 540 -39.41 24.51 -21.83
C GLY A 540 -38.11 25.26 -21.49
N ASP A 541 -37.10 24.58 -20.96
CA ASP A 541 -35.76 25.11 -20.67
C ASP A 541 -34.90 25.25 -21.95
N PRO A 542 -34.42 26.46 -22.32
CA PRO A 542 -33.70 26.69 -23.57
C PRO A 542 -32.25 26.17 -23.56
N SER A 543 -31.57 26.16 -22.41
CA SER A 543 -30.17 25.77 -22.31
C SER A 543 -29.76 25.31 -20.90
N ARG A 544 -28.82 24.36 -20.83
CA ARG A 544 -28.23 23.91 -19.56
C ARG A 544 -26.73 23.80 -19.67
N VAL A 545 -26.03 24.01 -18.57
CA VAL A 545 -24.59 23.80 -18.47
C VAL A 545 -24.30 22.46 -17.82
N ARG A 546 -23.50 21.63 -18.49
CA ARG A 546 -23.06 20.32 -18.01
C ARG A 546 -21.59 20.08 -18.28
N ARG A 547 -21.05 19.05 -17.63
CA ARG A 547 -19.69 18.57 -17.87
C ARG A 547 -19.62 17.71 -19.13
N THR A 548 -18.46 17.67 -19.77
CA THR A 548 -18.16 16.70 -20.84
C THR A 548 -17.54 15.42 -20.31
N GLU A 549 -17.08 15.41 -19.06
CA GLU A 549 -16.42 14.27 -18.40
C GLU A 549 -16.88 14.14 -16.95
N ASN A 550 -16.89 12.92 -16.42
CA ASN A 550 -17.17 12.62 -15.00
C ASN A 550 -15.98 13.04 -14.13
N SER A 551 -15.80 14.34 -13.99
CA SER A 551 -14.59 14.98 -13.48
C SER A 551 -14.95 16.07 -12.49
N GLN A 552 -14.02 16.43 -11.60
CA GLN A 552 -14.23 17.57 -10.73
C GLN A 552 -14.17 18.86 -11.56
N GLU A 553 -15.29 19.57 -11.65
CA GLU A 553 -15.40 20.79 -12.45
C GLU A 553 -16.07 21.90 -11.64
N GLN A 554 -15.68 23.15 -11.88
CA GLN A 554 -16.14 24.31 -11.11
C GLN A 554 -16.49 25.52 -11.98
N LEU A 555 -17.54 26.23 -11.58
CA LEU A 555 -17.91 27.56 -12.06
C LEU A 555 -17.84 28.53 -10.87
N THR A 556 -17.13 29.64 -11.03
CA THR A 556 -17.01 30.68 -9.99
C THR A 556 -17.64 31.96 -10.49
N TYR A 557 -18.50 32.56 -9.68
CA TYR A 557 -19.13 33.85 -9.91
C TYR A 557 -18.51 34.89 -8.98
N ALA A 558 -18.16 36.06 -9.52
CA ALA A 558 -17.71 37.20 -8.74
C ALA A 558 -18.91 38.12 -8.41
N ALA A 559 -19.07 38.45 -7.14
CA ALA A 559 -20.05 39.39 -6.59
C ALA A 559 -19.30 40.52 -5.83
N PRO A 560 -18.70 41.50 -6.54
CA PRO A 560 -17.80 42.48 -5.93
C PRO A 560 -18.46 43.35 -4.85
N SER A 561 -19.77 43.58 -4.98
CA SER A 561 -20.59 44.31 -4.00
C SER A 561 -20.98 43.49 -2.77
N GLY A 562 -20.58 42.22 -2.71
CA GLY A 562 -20.94 41.27 -1.66
C GLY A 562 -22.17 40.45 -2.01
N ALA A 563 -22.11 39.13 -1.80
CA ALA A 563 -23.25 38.22 -1.90
C ALA A 563 -23.88 38.00 -0.51
N SER A 564 -25.19 38.11 -0.42
CA SER A 564 -25.99 37.78 0.76
C SER A 564 -26.69 36.43 0.67
N SER A 565 -26.93 35.91 -0.55
CA SER A 565 -27.52 34.59 -0.79
C SER A 565 -27.25 34.11 -2.22
N PHE A 566 -27.66 32.88 -2.55
CA PHE A 566 -27.71 32.37 -3.92
C PHE A 566 -28.92 31.45 -4.14
N ALA A 567 -29.25 31.21 -5.41
CA ALA A 567 -30.18 30.19 -5.85
C ALA A 567 -29.62 29.49 -7.09
N LEU A 568 -29.54 28.16 -7.07
CA LEU A 568 -29.11 27.36 -8.22
C LEU A 568 -30.28 26.49 -8.65
N GLU A 569 -30.64 26.53 -9.92
CA GLU A 569 -31.52 25.52 -10.52
C GLU A 569 -30.68 24.36 -11.03
N VAL A 570 -30.90 23.17 -10.47
CA VAL A 570 -30.09 21.99 -10.73
C VAL A 570 -30.97 20.85 -11.20
N HIS A 571 -30.68 20.33 -12.40
CA HIS A 571 -31.39 19.21 -13.01
C HIS A 571 -30.61 17.92 -12.78
N HIS A 572 -31.25 16.89 -12.25
CA HIS A 572 -30.61 15.63 -11.90
C HIS A 572 -31.54 14.43 -12.08
N THR A 573 -30.98 13.23 -12.17
CA THR A 573 -31.73 11.97 -12.16
C THR A 573 -31.77 11.40 -10.74
N ALA A 574 -32.56 10.33 -10.55
CA ALA A 574 -32.57 9.58 -9.29
C ALA A 574 -31.20 8.94 -8.98
N ALA A 575 -30.46 8.52 -10.02
CA ALA A 575 -29.13 7.91 -9.89
C ALA A 575 -28.03 8.96 -9.63
N SER A 576 -28.13 10.13 -10.26
CA SER A 576 -27.09 11.17 -10.17
C SER A 576 -27.17 11.98 -8.87
N GLY A 577 -28.39 12.15 -8.32
CA GLY A 577 -28.67 12.89 -7.10
C GLY A 577 -28.12 14.32 -7.07
N LEU A 578 -27.97 14.86 -5.85
CA LEU A 578 -27.29 16.13 -5.55
C LEU A 578 -26.07 15.97 -4.64
N ASP A 579 -25.76 14.74 -4.20
CA ASP A 579 -24.65 14.44 -3.27
C ASP A 579 -23.28 14.94 -3.77
N ARG A 580 -23.15 15.16 -5.09
CA ARG A 580 -21.92 15.59 -5.77
C ARG A 580 -21.85 17.09 -6.01
N LEU A 581 -22.89 17.85 -5.66
CA LEU A 581 -22.92 19.31 -5.78
C LEU A 581 -22.38 19.93 -4.49
N VAL A 582 -21.27 20.65 -4.60
CA VAL A 582 -20.68 21.43 -3.52
C VAL A 582 -20.74 22.90 -3.89
N VAL A 583 -21.27 23.73 -3.00
CA VAL A 583 -21.22 25.20 -3.15
C VAL A 583 -20.26 25.75 -2.12
N MET A 584 -19.28 26.52 -2.57
CA MET A 584 -18.29 27.18 -1.73
C MET A 584 -18.36 28.69 -1.90
N VAL A 585 -17.86 29.41 -0.91
CA VAL A 585 -17.81 30.87 -0.92
C VAL A 585 -16.44 31.38 -0.48
N SER A 586 -16.06 32.55 -0.98
CA SER A 586 -14.79 33.20 -0.64
C SER A 586 -14.93 34.72 -0.59
N SER A 587 -14.10 35.37 0.22
CA SER A 587 -13.95 36.82 0.23
C SER A 587 -12.84 37.32 -0.71
N ASN A 588 -11.92 36.45 -1.13
CA ASN A 588 -10.67 36.82 -1.80
C ASN A 588 -10.28 35.92 -2.99
N ASP A 589 -11.15 34.98 -3.39
CA ASP A 589 -10.91 34.03 -4.48
C ASP A 589 -9.69 33.11 -4.29
N SER A 590 -9.15 33.04 -3.06
CA SER A 590 -7.96 32.24 -2.73
C SER A 590 -8.27 31.18 -1.68
N SER A 591 -9.09 31.51 -0.67
CA SER A 591 -9.55 30.56 0.36
C SER A 591 -11.06 30.42 0.27
N TYR A 592 -11.52 29.18 0.15
CA TYR A 592 -12.93 28.84 -0.03
C TYR A 592 -13.43 28.00 1.14
N SER A 593 -14.64 28.27 1.60
CA SER A 593 -15.35 27.46 2.58
C SER A 593 -16.64 26.90 1.99
N ALA A 594 -16.92 25.62 2.23
CA ALA A 594 -18.15 25.00 1.80
C ALA A 594 -19.35 25.57 2.55
N VAL A 595 -20.47 25.75 1.84
CA VAL A 595 -21.74 26.23 2.38
C VAL A 595 -22.73 25.08 2.38
N LYS A 596 -23.36 24.85 3.54
CA LYS A 596 -24.45 23.88 3.63
C LYS A 596 -25.64 24.38 2.82
N VAL A 597 -26.21 23.49 2.00
CA VAL A 597 -27.33 23.80 1.12
C VAL A 597 -28.59 23.01 1.45
N THR A 598 -29.75 23.60 1.17
CA THR A 598 -31.03 22.90 1.07
C THR A 598 -31.49 22.87 -0.37
N ALA A 599 -32.19 21.80 -0.75
CA ALA A 599 -32.75 21.62 -2.08
C ALA A 599 -34.27 21.41 -1.98
N THR A 600 -35.03 22.13 -2.81
CA THR A 600 -36.48 21.91 -2.96
C THR A 600 -36.74 21.24 -4.30
N PRO A 601 -37.08 19.94 -4.34
CA PRO A 601 -37.25 19.21 -5.58
C PRO A 601 -38.62 19.45 -6.22
N THR A 602 -38.63 19.51 -7.54
CA THR A 602 -39.83 19.47 -8.39
C THR A 602 -39.60 18.38 -9.44
N VAL A 603 -40.41 17.33 -9.41
CA VAL A 603 -40.30 16.22 -10.36
C VAL A 603 -40.80 16.67 -11.73
N THR A 604 -40.01 16.41 -12.75
CA THR A 604 -40.34 16.71 -14.14
C THR A 604 -40.64 15.43 -14.92
N ALA A 605 -41.13 15.55 -16.16
CA ALA A 605 -41.39 14.36 -17.00
C ALA A 605 -40.09 13.59 -17.34
N ASP A 606 -40.22 12.34 -17.77
CA ASP A 606 -39.13 11.49 -18.29
C ASP A 606 -37.99 11.13 -17.32
N GLY A 607 -38.25 11.16 -16.00
CA GLY A 607 -37.33 10.66 -14.98
C GLY A 607 -36.28 11.66 -14.48
N TRP A 608 -36.38 12.92 -14.87
CA TRP A 608 -35.57 14.03 -14.33
C TRP A 608 -36.26 14.71 -13.14
N THR A 609 -35.45 15.32 -12.29
CA THR A 609 -35.88 16.16 -11.17
C THR A 609 -35.14 17.48 -11.24
N THR A 610 -35.88 18.58 -11.13
CA THR A 610 -35.31 19.93 -11.02
C THR A 610 -35.36 20.35 -9.57
N SER A 611 -34.23 20.72 -9.01
CA SER A 611 -34.10 21.15 -7.63
C SER A 611 -33.58 22.58 -7.56
N VAL A 612 -34.25 23.43 -6.78
CA VAL A 612 -33.72 24.76 -6.45
C VAL A 612 -32.89 24.65 -5.19
N VAL A 613 -31.58 24.85 -5.33
CA VAL A 613 -30.58 24.75 -4.27
C VAL A 613 -30.29 26.14 -3.70
N ARG A 614 -30.36 26.26 -2.37
CA ARG A 614 -30.17 27.53 -1.63
C ARG A 614 -29.27 27.31 -0.42
N PRO A 615 -28.58 28.33 0.09
CA PRO A 615 -27.85 28.18 1.35
C PRO A 615 -28.84 27.89 2.49
N SER A 616 -28.48 26.98 3.39
CA SER A 616 -29.31 26.63 4.56
C SER A 616 -29.37 27.75 5.61
N GLY A 617 -28.49 28.75 5.51
CA GLY A 617 -28.38 29.90 6.42
C GLY A 617 -27.75 31.11 5.73
N ALA A 618 -27.42 32.15 6.50
CA ALA A 618 -26.73 33.32 5.96
C ALA A 618 -25.33 32.96 5.45
N LEU A 619 -24.90 33.59 4.36
CA LEU A 619 -23.52 33.45 3.89
C LEU A 619 -22.53 34.14 4.85
N PRO A 620 -21.27 33.66 4.94
CA PRO A 620 -20.22 34.34 5.68
C PRO A 620 -20.08 35.82 5.27
N ALA A 621 -19.88 36.69 6.26
CA ALA A 621 -19.72 38.12 6.01
C ALA A 621 -18.53 38.41 5.08
N GLY A 622 -18.72 39.30 4.11
CA GLY A 622 -17.69 39.64 3.13
C GLY A 622 -17.53 38.62 2.00
N THR A 623 -18.47 37.68 1.82
CA THR A 623 -18.51 36.79 0.65
C THR A 623 -18.56 37.62 -0.64
N ARG A 624 -17.56 37.43 -1.51
CA ARG A 624 -17.42 38.10 -2.82
C ARG A 624 -17.36 37.12 -3.98
N PHE A 625 -17.22 35.83 -3.72
CA PHE A 625 -17.17 34.80 -4.73
C PHE A 625 -18.04 33.63 -4.31
N VAL A 626 -18.80 33.08 -5.26
CA VAL A 626 -19.60 31.87 -5.09
C VAL A 626 -19.11 30.87 -6.13
N ARG A 627 -18.60 29.73 -5.66
CA ARG A 627 -18.09 28.65 -6.49
C ARG A 627 -19.03 27.46 -6.42
N ILE A 628 -19.52 27.05 -7.58
CA ILE A 628 -20.34 25.86 -7.78
C ILE A 628 -19.42 24.78 -8.29
N GLN A 629 -19.31 23.67 -7.56
CA GLN A 629 -18.45 22.56 -7.91
C GLN A 629 -19.26 21.28 -8.04
N LEU A 630 -19.00 20.53 -9.10
CA LEU A 630 -19.50 19.18 -9.29
C LEU A 630 -18.35 18.20 -9.12
N LEU A 631 -18.47 17.30 -8.15
CA LEU A 631 -17.52 16.22 -7.91
C LEU A 631 -17.78 15.05 -8.88
N PRO A 632 -16.76 14.25 -9.24
CA PRO A 632 -16.96 13.01 -9.98
C PRO A 632 -17.74 11.98 -9.12
N SER A 633 -18.23 10.90 -9.73
CA SER A 633 -18.92 9.82 -8.99
C SER A 633 -18.05 9.18 -7.90
N VAL A 634 -16.74 9.18 -8.11
CA VAL A 634 -15.74 8.77 -7.12
C VAL A 634 -14.77 9.93 -6.91
N PRO A 635 -15.00 10.79 -5.90
CA PRO A 635 -14.12 11.91 -5.60
C PRO A 635 -12.74 11.46 -5.14
N GLN A 636 -11.74 12.29 -5.41
CA GLN A 636 -10.44 12.18 -4.75
C GLN A 636 -10.62 12.42 -3.25
N ALA A 637 -10.25 11.45 -2.43
CA ALA A 637 -10.30 11.53 -0.97
C ALA A 637 -9.54 10.37 -0.31
N HIS A 638 -9.30 10.50 1.00
CA HIS A 638 -8.93 9.38 1.87
C HIS A 638 -10.10 8.39 1.97
N GLY A 639 -9.79 7.12 2.15
CA GLY A 639 -10.82 6.10 2.45
C GLY A 639 -11.30 6.22 3.90
N ASP A 640 -12.53 5.77 4.16
CA ASP A 640 -13.10 5.83 5.52
C ASP A 640 -12.59 4.71 6.46
N SER A 641 -11.92 3.68 5.93
CA SER A 641 -11.34 2.57 6.70
C SER A 641 -9.83 2.70 6.84
N ALA A 642 -9.27 2.39 8.01
CA ALA A 642 -7.83 2.29 8.19
C ALA A 642 -7.27 0.91 7.81
N TRP A 643 -8.12 -0.11 7.59
CA TRP A 643 -7.67 -1.47 7.27
C TRP A 643 -7.19 -1.56 5.82
N ALA A 644 -5.92 -1.23 5.59
CA ALA A 644 -5.19 -1.50 4.36
C ALA A 644 -3.73 -1.82 4.69
N GLY A 645 -3.17 -2.88 4.10
CA GLY A 645 -1.82 -3.33 4.42
C GLY A 645 -1.71 -4.84 4.38
N GLY A 646 -0.70 -5.40 5.03
CA GLY A 646 -0.39 -6.82 4.89
C GLY A 646 0.79 -7.29 5.73
N ALA A 647 1.13 -8.57 5.58
CA ALA A 647 2.27 -9.19 6.24
C ALA A 647 3.17 -9.88 5.20
N ASP A 648 4.47 -9.69 5.34
CA ASP A 648 5.51 -10.38 4.58
C ASP A 648 6.04 -11.60 5.36
N LEU A 649 6.39 -12.68 4.67
CA LEU A 649 7.06 -13.83 5.27
C LEU A 649 8.35 -14.15 4.53
N ASN A 650 9.47 -13.98 5.24
CA ASN A 650 10.83 -14.24 4.77
C ASN A 650 11.20 -13.45 3.50
N GLY A 651 10.61 -12.27 3.29
CA GLY A 651 10.82 -11.46 2.11
C GLY A 651 10.38 -12.11 0.81
N LYS A 652 9.58 -13.20 0.86
CA LYS A 652 9.24 -14.02 -0.32
C LYS A 652 7.73 -14.20 -0.50
N TYR A 653 7.02 -14.59 0.54
CA TYR A 653 5.57 -14.83 0.52
C TYR A 653 4.86 -13.70 1.23
N GLY A 654 3.58 -13.48 0.95
CA GLY A 654 2.87 -12.43 1.67
C GLY A 654 1.38 -12.41 1.47
N VAL A 655 0.72 -11.67 2.35
CA VAL A 655 -0.70 -11.38 2.25
C VAL A 655 -0.91 -9.88 2.35
N SER A 656 -1.75 -9.33 1.48
CA SER A 656 -2.28 -7.98 1.60
C SER A 656 -3.79 -8.02 1.69
N GLY A 657 -4.39 -6.98 2.27
CA GLY A 657 -5.82 -6.76 2.17
C GLY A 657 -6.20 -5.29 2.34
N MET A 658 -7.45 -5.01 1.98
CA MET A 658 -8.06 -3.69 2.04
C MET A 658 -9.54 -3.86 2.36
N GLN A 659 -10.05 -3.09 3.32
CA GLN A 659 -11.47 -2.83 3.42
C GLN A 659 -11.82 -1.63 2.53
N ILE A 660 -12.64 -1.87 1.50
CA ILE A 660 -13.20 -0.80 0.68
C ILE A 660 -14.20 -0.02 1.50
N ALA A 661 -13.98 1.29 1.58
CA ALA A 661 -14.99 2.27 1.94
C ALA A 661 -14.79 3.48 1.01
N SER A 662 -15.03 3.26 -0.29
CA SER A 662 -14.67 4.22 -1.33
C SER A 662 -15.53 5.49 -1.24
N PRO A 663 -14.93 6.68 -1.18
CA PRO A 663 -15.61 7.96 -1.14
C PRO A 663 -16.68 8.10 -2.23
N GLY A 664 -17.83 8.69 -1.89
CA GLY A 664 -18.94 8.93 -2.83
C GLY A 664 -19.81 7.72 -3.15
N THR A 665 -19.43 6.52 -2.71
CA THR A 665 -20.21 5.29 -2.90
C THR A 665 -20.71 4.73 -1.56
N THR A 666 -21.61 3.75 -1.60
CA THR A 666 -22.00 2.97 -0.41
C THR A 666 -21.47 1.55 -0.45
N LEU A 667 -20.49 1.30 -1.33
CA LEU A 667 -19.84 0.01 -1.47
C LEU A 667 -18.92 -0.22 -0.28
N ASP A 668 -19.19 -1.28 0.48
CA ASP A 668 -18.31 -1.85 1.50
C ASP A 668 -17.95 -3.27 1.09
N ALA A 669 -16.68 -3.64 1.27
CA ALA A 669 -16.17 -4.97 0.95
C ALA A 669 -14.80 -5.21 1.60
N GLN A 670 -14.55 -6.43 2.06
CA GLN A 670 -13.20 -6.86 2.43
C GLN A 670 -12.56 -7.56 1.24
N LYS A 671 -11.29 -7.23 0.94
CA LYS A 671 -10.51 -7.81 -0.16
C LYS A 671 -9.13 -8.23 0.33
N SER A 672 -8.68 -9.41 -0.06
CA SER A 672 -7.34 -9.91 0.24
C SER A 672 -6.67 -10.51 -0.99
N TRP A 673 -5.34 -10.42 -1.01
CA TRP A 673 -4.47 -11.03 -2.02
C TRP A 673 -3.37 -11.80 -1.30
N PHE A 674 -3.29 -13.10 -1.57
CA PHE A 674 -2.30 -14.01 -1.01
C PHE A 674 -1.30 -14.36 -2.11
N VAL A 675 -0.08 -13.87 -1.98
CA VAL A 675 1.03 -14.22 -2.88
C VAL A 675 1.75 -15.42 -2.28
N MET A 676 1.47 -16.58 -2.87
CA MET A 676 2.06 -17.86 -2.46
C MET A 676 3.34 -18.11 -3.28
N ASP A 677 3.51 -19.28 -3.87
CA ASP A 677 4.67 -19.61 -4.69
C ASP A 677 4.57 -18.96 -6.09
N ASP A 678 3.84 -19.58 -7.00
CA ASP A 678 3.68 -19.23 -8.40
C ASP A 678 2.25 -18.72 -8.68
N GLU A 679 1.39 -18.74 -7.66
CA GLU A 679 0.01 -18.29 -7.70
C GLU A 679 -0.28 -17.07 -6.80
N VAL A 680 -1.29 -16.30 -7.20
CA VAL A 680 -1.88 -15.26 -6.37
C VAL A 680 -3.36 -15.56 -6.17
N VAL A 681 -3.79 -15.73 -4.92
CA VAL A 681 -5.20 -15.97 -4.57
C VAL A 681 -5.84 -14.65 -4.17
N ALA A 682 -6.87 -14.23 -4.92
CA ALA A 682 -7.68 -13.07 -4.59
C ALA A 682 -8.99 -13.52 -3.93
N VAL A 683 -9.31 -12.94 -2.77
CA VAL A 683 -10.50 -13.28 -1.98
C VAL A 683 -11.26 -12.00 -1.64
N GLY A 684 -12.58 -12.02 -1.75
CA GLY A 684 -13.43 -10.93 -1.27
C GLY A 684 -14.72 -11.43 -0.60
N SER A 685 -15.19 -10.69 0.39
CA SER A 685 -16.42 -10.94 1.15
C SER A 685 -17.12 -9.63 1.53
N GLY A 686 -18.33 -9.72 2.09
CA GLY A 686 -19.02 -8.56 2.64
C GLY A 686 -19.50 -7.57 1.59
N ILE A 687 -19.44 -7.92 0.29
CA ILE A 687 -19.67 -6.99 -0.81
C ILE A 687 -21.12 -6.51 -0.76
N THR A 688 -21.29 -5.27 -0.31
CA THR A 688 -22.59 -4.69 -0.01
C THR A 688 -22.68 -3.28 -0.59
N ALA A 689 -23.79 -2.96 -1.27
CA ALA A 689 -24.09 -1.61 -1.75
C ALA A 689 -25.61 -1.37 -1.72
N ASN A 690 -26.05 -0.11 -1.69
CA ASN A 690 -27.48 0.23 -1.47
C ASN A 690 -27.98 1.50 -2.18
N LYS A 691 -27.43 1.82 -3.37
CA LYS A 691 -27.79 3.03 -4.16
C LYS A 691 -28.41 2.73 -5.53
N GLY A 692 -28.94 1.53 -5.75
CA GLY A 692 -29.66 1.18 -6.96
C GLY A 692 -28.79 0.70 -8.12
N ARG A 693 -27.50 0.40 -7.90
CA ARG A 693 -26.50 0.17 -8.96
C ARG A 693 -25.93 -1.24 -8.92
N GLU A 694 -25.47 -1.73 -10.07
CA GLU A 694 -24.75 -3.00 -10.19
C GLU A 694 -23.34 -2.87 -9.60
N VAL A 695 -22.83 -3.95 -9.03
CA VAL A 695 -21.46 -4.05 -8.51
C VAL A 695 -20.71 -5.15 -9.26
N GLU A 696 -19.47 -4.86 -9.66
CA GLU A 696 -18.61 -5.80 -10.38
C GLU A 696 -17.25 -5.93 -9.68
N THR A 697 -16.66 -7.12 -9.74
CA THR A 697 -15.23 -7.33 -9.46
C THR A 697 -14.51 -7.63 -10.77
N ILE A 698 -13.46 -6.87 -11.06
CA ILE A 698 -12.71 -7.00 -12.31
C ILE A 698 -11.57 -7.99 -12.10
N VAL A 699 -11.65 -9.14 -12.75
CA VAL A 699 -10.60 -10.16 -12.73
C VAL A 699 -9.45 -9.72 -13.64
N GLU A 700 -9.76 -9.20 -14.82
CA GLU A 700 -8.77 -8.75 -15.80
C GLU A 700 -9.35 -7.67 -16.74
N ASN A 701 -8.46 -6.82 -17.28
CA ASN A 701 -8.69 -5.91 -18.39
C ASN A 701 -7.35 -5.66 -19.11
N ARG A 702 -6.90 -6.68 -19.85
CA ARG A 702 -5.57 -6.76 -20.45
C ARG A 702 -5.54 -6.08 -21.81
N ARG A 703 -4.45 -5.38 -22.13
CA ARG A 703 -4.25 -4.76 -23.45
C ARG A 703 -3.81 -5.86 -24.41
N LEU A 704 -4.34 -5.85 -25.61
CA LEU A 704 -3.98 -6.81 -26.64
C LEU A 704 -2.91 -6.24 -27.55
N SER A 705 -1.98 -7.10 -27.96
CA SER A 705 -0.89 -6.80 -28.88
C SER A 705 -0.47 -8.06 -29.62
N ASP A 706 0.51 -7.98 -30.52
CA ASP A 706 1.10 -9.18 -31.12
C ASP A 706 1.80 -10.06 -30.07
N ALA A 707 2.37 -9.44 -29.03
CA ALA A 707 2.99 -10.14 -27.90
C ALA A 707 1.96 -10.71 -26.92
N PHE A 708 0.71 -10.25 -26.97
CA PHE A 708 -0.40 -10.77 -26.17
C PHE A 708 -1.72 -10.72 -26.96
N PRO A 709 -2.02 -11.74 -27.79
CA PRO A 709 -3.22 -11.77 -28.60
C PRO A 709 -4.50 -12.00 -27.77
N GLY A 710 -4.36 -12.53 -26.54
CA GLY A 710 -5.45 -12.67 -25.58
C GLY A 710 -6.60 -13.55 -26.05
N ARG A 711 -6.31 -14.67 -26.73
CA ARG A 711 -7.33 -15.66 -27.10
C ARG A 711 -7.87 -16.30 -25.83
N LEU A 712 -9.18 -16.26 -25.67
CA LEU A 712 -9.85 -16.75 -24.49
C LEU A 712 -10.16 -18.25 -24.63
N THR A 713 -9.73 -19.04 -23.65
CA THR A 713 -10.15 -20.42 -23.45
C THR A 713 -10.87 -20.52 -22.11
N VAL A 714 -12.03 -21.19 -22.06
CA VAL A 714 -12.85 -21.34 -20.85
C VAL A 714 -13.23 -22.80 -20.71
N ASP A 715 -12.87 -23.43 -19.60
CA ASP A 715 -13.16 -24.85 -19.31
C ASP A 715 -12.83 -25.82 -20.48
N GLY A 716 -11.76 -25.52 -21.21
CA GLY A 716 -11.26 -26.30 -22.34
C GLY A 716 -11.86 -25.94 -23.70
N GLN A 717 -12.82 -25.00 -23.75
CA GLN A 717 -13.39 -24.48 -24.98
C GLN A 717 -12.69 -23.19 -25.41
N GLU A 718 -12.09 -23.17 -26.61
CA GLU A 718 -11.55 -21.95 -27.21
C GLU A 718 -12.69 -21.08 -27.74
N LEU A 719 -12.77 -19.84 -27.24
CA LEU A 719 -13.75 -18.83 -27.64
C LEU A 719 -13.14 -17.75 -28.56
N GLY A 720 -11.81 -17.77 -28.73
CA GLY A 720 -11.09 -16.87 -29.64
C GLY A 720 -10.82 -15.47 -29.07
N ALA A 721 -10.56 -14.52 -29.97
CA ALA A 721 -10.25 -13.12 -29.65
C ALA A 721 -11.09 -12.12 -30.48
N ASP A 722 -12.26 -12.58 -30.95
CA ASP A 722 -13.19 -11.73 -31.69
C ASP A 722 -13.87 -10.75 -30.75
N ASP A 723 -14.02 -9.49 -31.19
CA ASP A 723 -14.67 -8.44 -30.42
C ASP A 723 -16.13 -8.81 -30.11
N GLY A 724 -16.57 -8.48 -28.89
CA GLY A 724 -17.91 -8.75 -28.39
C GLY A 724 -17.94 -9.13 -26.91
N LYS A 725 -19.10 -8.89 -26.29
CA LYS A 725 -19.41 -9.33 -24.94
C LYS A 725 -19.90 -10.78 -24.96
N ARG A 726 -19.44 -11.60 -24.02
CA ARG A 726 -19.90 -12.97 -23.78
C ARG A 726 -20.22 -13.13 -22.29
N ASP A 727 -21.44 -13.54 -21.99
CA ASP A 727 -21.85 -13.90 -20.63
C ASP A 727 -21.65 -15.43 -20.46
N LEU A 728 -20.81 -15.83 -19.51
CA LEU A 728 -20.36 -17.19 -19.28
C LEU A 728 -20.87 -17.67 -17.92
N GLY A 729 -21.59 -18.79 -17.89
CA GLY A 729 -22.09 -19.40 -16.65
C GLY A 729 -21.18 -20.51 -16.13
N ASP A 730 -21.12 -20.67 -14.80
CA ASP A 730 -20.48 -21.80 -14.10
C ASP A 730 -19.02 -22.10 -14.47
N VAL A 731 -18.21 -21.05 -14.69
CA VAL A 731 -16.81 -21.17 -15.11
C VAL A 731 -15.95 -21.73 -13.97
N SER A 732 -15.15 -22.76 -14.26
CA SER A 732 -14.18 -23.32 -13.30
C SER A 732 -12.77 -22.78 -13.53
N TRP A 733 -12.39 -22.55 -14.79
CA TRP A 733 -11.16 -21.83 -15.13
C TRP A 733 -11.24 -21.15 -16.50
N ALA A 734 -10.44 -20.10 -16.66
CA ALA A 734 -10.23 -19.38 -17.91
C ALA A 734 -8.75 -19.15 -18.15
N ALA A 735 -8.34 -19.05 -19.41
CA ALA A 735 -6.98 -18.67 -19.79
C ALA A 735 -6.98 -17.70 -20.96
N LEU A 736 -6.09 -16.70 -20.91
CA LEU A 736 -5.81 -15.77 -22.01
C LEU A 736 -4.43 -16.08 -22.59
N SER A 737 -4.38 -16.39 -23.87
CA SER A 737 -3.13 -16.78 -24.54
C SER A 737 -2.17 -15.59 -24.72
N GLY A 738 -0.92 -15.79 -24.33
CA GLY A 738 0.21 -14.95 -24.66
C GLY A 738 0.71 -15.15 -26.09
N GLY A 739 1.40 -14.16 -26.64
CA GLY A 739 2.07 -14.21 -27.95
C GLY A 739 3.56 -14.51 -27.84
N VAL A 740 4.12 -14.35 -26.63
CA VAL A 740 5.51 -14.66 -26.27
C VAL A 740 5.57 -15.54 -25.03
N SER A 741 6.65 -16.31 -24.90
CA SER A 741 6.82 -17.27 -23.79
C SER A 741 6.73 -16.57 -22.43
N GLY A 742 5.86 -17.08 -21.55
CA GLY A 742 5.65 -16.54 -20.20
C GLY A 742 4.76 -15.30 -20.15
N SER A 743 3.98 -15.03 -21.21
CA SER A 743 2.97 -13.96 -21.20
C SER A 743 1.55 -14.48 -21.02
N ASP A 744 1.31 -15.80 -21.14
CA ASP A 744 0.01 -16.43 -20.89
C ASP A 744 -0.52 -16.13 -19.48
N LEU A 745 -1.84 -16.05 -19.33
CA LEU A 745 -2.49 -15.79 -18.04
C LEU A 745 -3.56 -16.83 -17.77
N GLY A 746 -3.44 -17.56 -16.66
CA GLY A 746 -4.44 -18.50 -16.18
C GLY A 746 -5.24 -17.93 -15.01
N TYR A 747 -6.53 -18.26 -14.96
CA TYR A 747 -7.44 -17.90 -13.87
C TYR A 747 -8.24 -19.14 -13.46
N VAL A 748 -8.21 -19.51 -12.18
CA VAL A 748 -8.97 -20.63 -11.62
C VAL A 748 -9.97 -20.10 -10.59
N PHE A 749 -11.20 -20.60 -10.64
CA PHE A 749 -12.27 -20.18 -9.74
C PHE A 749 -12.58 -21.34 -8.77
N PRO A 750 -12.12 -21.29 -7.50
CA PRO A 750 -12.34 -22.37 -6.53
C PRO A 750 -13.81 -22.74 -6.36
N LYS A 751 -14.69 -21.73 -6.47
CA LYS A 751 -16.13 -21.91 -6.65
C LYS A 751 -16.48 -21.54 -8.08
N LYS A 752 -17.27 -22.39 -8.75
CA LYS A 752 -17.77 -22.09 -10.10
C LYS A 752 -18.43 -20.72 -10.13
N THR A 753 -18.02 -19.89 -11.07
CA THR A 753 -18.34 -18.46 -11.07
C THR A 753 -18.89 -18.03 -12.43
N ALA A 754 -19.94 -17.22 -12.44
CA ALA A 754 -20.41 -16.58 -13.66
C ALA A 754 -19.50 -15.39 -14.01
N LEU A 755 -19.10 -15.29 -15.28
CA LEU A 755 -18.19 -14.27 -15.77
C LEU A 755 -18.80 -13.51 -16.95
N THR A 756 -18.51 -12.22 -17.02
CA THR A 756 -18.59 -11.45 -18.26
C THR A 756 -17.20 -11.39 -18.88
N ALA A 757 -17.07 -11.89 -20.10
CA ALA A 757 -15.89 -11.70 -20.94
C ALA A 757 -16.17 -10.64 -22.01
N LEU A 758 -15.21 -9.76 -22.27
CA LEU A 758 -15.35 -8.70 -23.28
C LEU A 758 -14.04 -8.52 -24.04
N HIS A 759 -14.11 -8.67 -25.37
CA HIS A 759 -13.07 -8.20 -26.29
C HIS A 759 -13.58 -6.95 -27.01
N GLU A 760 -12.79 -5.89 -27.04
CA GLU A 760 -13.20 -4.68 -27.77
C GLU A 760 -12.03 -3.78 -28.17
N SER A 761 -12.26 -2.97 -29.19
CA SER A 761 -11.38 -1.89 -29.62
C SER A 761 -11.80 -0.57 -28.96
N ARG A 762 -10.88 0.12 -28.31
CA ARG A 762 -11.10 1.41 -27.63
C ARG A 762 -10.23 2.48 -28.28
N SER A 763 -10.84 3.62 -28.61
CA SER A 763 -10.15 4.81 -29.12
C SER A 763 -10.36 5.96 -28.15
N ALA A 764 -9.32 6.76 -27.93
CA ALA A 764 -9.36 7.88 -27.00
C ALA A 764 -8.36 8.97 -27.42
N ASN A 765 -8.43 10.12 -26.74
CA ASN A 765 -7.38 11.11 -26.76
C ASN A 765 -6.76 11.27 -25.36
N TRP A 766 -5.45 11.49 -25.29
CA TRP A 766 -4.77 11.79 -24.03
C TRP A 766 -5.35 13.02 -23.30
N SER A 767 -6.08 13.90 -23.99
CA SER A 767 -6.75 15.08 -23.42
C SER A 767 -7.96 14.71 -22.55
N GLU A 768 -8.49 13.49 -22.71
CA GLU A 768 -9.58 12.97 -21.88
C GLU A 768 -9.12 12.70 -20.45
N ILE A 769 -7.85 12.32 -20.27
CA ILE A 769 -7.26 12.04 -18.95
C ILE A 769 -6.21 13.07 -18.52
N GLY A 770 -5.72 13.91 -19.44
CA GLY A 770 -4.58 14.80 -19.22
C GLY A 770 -4.57 16.02 -20.14
N ASN A 771 -3.37 16.54 -20.41
CA ASN A 771 -3.16 17.81 -21.12
C ASN A 771 -2.57 17.66 -22.53
N SER A 772 -2.54 16.45 -23.09
CA SER A 772 -1.95 16.18 -24.42
C SER A 772 -3.01 15.81 -25.44
N ASN A 773 -2.98 16.39 -26.64
CA ASN A 773 -3.98 16.12 -27.68
C ASN A 773 -3.64 14.91 -28.57
N LEU A 774 -2.83 13.96 -28.08
CA LEU A 774 -2.44 12.77 -28.84
C LEU A 774 -3.59 11.76 -28.90
N ALA A 775 -3.93 11.33 -30.11
CA ALA A 775 -4.90 10.24 -30.31
C ALA A 775 -4.26 8.88 -29.98
N ALA A 776 -5.06 7.98 -29.42
CA ALA A 776 -4.65 6.66 -28.99
C ALA A 776 -5.73 5.62 -29.36
N GLN A 777 -5.31 4.40 -29.65
CA GLN A 777 -6.21 3.29 -29.91
C GLN A 777 -5.57 1.96 -29.48
N ASN A 778 -6.31 1.14 -28.76
CA ASN A 778 -5.89 -0.20 -28.35
C ASN A 778 -7.07 -1.18 -28.36
N ARG A 779 -6.77 -2.48 -28.34
CA ARG A 779 -7.75 -3.55 -28.10
C ARG A 779 -7.55 -4.12 -26.71
N PHE A 780 -8.62 -4.63 -26.09
CA PHE A 780 -8.58 -5.19 -24.75
C PHE A 780 -9.34 -6.51 -24.61
N ALA A 781 -8.90 -7.34 -23.67
CA ALA A 781 -9.63 -8.51 -23.17
C ALA A 781 -9.93 -8.32 -21.68
N SER A 782 -11.21 -8.32 -21.31
CA SER A 782 -11.65 -8.15 -19.92
C SER A 782 -12.44 -9.34 -19.42
N LEU A 783 -12.25 -9.68 -18.14
CA LEU A 783 -13.00 -10.67 -17.39
C LEU A 783 -13.53 -10.00 -16.12
N ALA A 784 -14.83 -10.10 -15.86
CA ALA A 784 -15.47 -9.51 -14.69
C ALA A 784 -16.50 -10.45 -14.05
N ILE A 785 -16.61 -10.42 -12.72
CA ILE A 785 -17.64 -11.08 -11.92
C ILE A 785 -18.72 -10.04 -11.60
N ASN A 786 -19.98 -10.33 -11.92
CA ASN A 786 -21.10 -9.46 -11.61
C ASN A 786 -21.79 -9.92 -10.32
N HIS A 787 -21.84 -9.05 -9.31
CA HIS A 787 -22.48 -9.31 -8.02
C HIS A 787 -23.97 -8.93 -7.99
N GLY A 788 -24.48 -8.40 -9.10
CA GLY A 788 -25.85 -7.92 -9.24
C GLY A 788 -26.03 -6.50 -8.71
N LYS A 789 -27.30 -6.08 -8.66
CA LYS A 789 -27.71 -4.77 -8.18
C LYS A 789 -27.91 -4.78 -6.66
N ASP A 790 -27.34 -3.80 -5.98
CA ASP A 790 -27.40 -3.64 -4.52
C ASP A 790 -27.12 -4.95 -3.76
N PRO A 791 -25.96 -5.61 -4.03
CA PRO A 791 -25.63 -6.87 -3.39
C PRO A 791 -25.64 -6.72 -1.86
N GLN A 792 -25.89 -7.83 -1.17
CA GLN A 792 -25.83 -7.93 0.28
C GLN A 792 -24.93 -9.12 0.61
N ASP A 793 -23.79 -8.86 1.25
CA ASP A 793 -22.80 -9.89 1.63
C ASP A 793 -22.38 -10.81 0.46
N ALA A 794 -22.23 -10.25 -0.74
CA ALA A 794 -21.69 -10.98 -1.88
C ALA A 794 -20.18 -11.25 -1.71
N SER A 795 -19.64 -12.18 -2.48
CA SER A 795 -18.26 -12.65 -2.30
C SER A 795 -17.67 -13.17 -3.62
N TYR A 796 -16.34 -13.17 -3.73
CA TYR A 796 -15.62 -13.80 -4.84
C TYR A 796 -14.32 -14.47 -4.38
N SER A 797 -13.86 -15.48 -5.12
CA SER A 797 -12.48 -15.95 -5.02
C SER A 797 -11.99 -16.40 -6.39
N TYR A 798 -10.73 -16.10 -6.70
CA TYR A 798 -10.05 -16.60 -7.89
C TYR A 798 -8.55 -16.72 -7.63
N VAL A 799 -7.89 -17.60 -8.39
CA VAL A 799 -6.45 -17.80 -8.38
C VAL A 799 -5.91 -17.33 -9.72
N LEU A 800 -4.98 -16.38 -9.70
CA LEU A 800 -4.21 -15.94 -10.85
C LEU A 800 -2.94 -16.80 -10.96
N LEU A 801 -2.68 -17.30 -12.17
CA LEU A 801 -1.52 -18.10 -12.53
C LEU A 801 -0.74 -17.39 -13.67
N PRO A 802 0.19 -16.49 -13.34
CA PRO A 802 1.00 -15.80 -14.34
C PRO A 802 1.87 -16.78 -15.14
N GLY A 803 1.92 -16.63 -16.45
CA GLY A 803 2.68 -17.51 -17.35
C GLY A 803 2.07 -18.90 -17.59
N ALA A 804 0.86 -19.17 -17.07
CA ALA A 804 0.17 -20.44 -17.28
C ALA A 804 -0.72 -20.40 -18.53
N ASP A 805 -0.40 -21.27 -19.50
CA ASP A 805 -1.28 -21.55 -20.64
C ASP A 805 -2.53 -22.33 -20.22
N ALA A 806 -3.47 -22.51 -21.15
CA ALA A 806 -4.73 -23.21 -20.91
C ALA A 806 -4.55 -24.65 -20.38
N GLN A 807 -3.51 -25.38 -20.80
CA GLN A 807 -3.25 -26.74 -20.34
C GLN A 807 -2.76 -26.76 -18.89
N LYS A 808 -1.83 -25.86 -18.54
CA LYS A 808 -1.36 -25.67 -17.17
C LYS A 808 -2.48 -25.19 -16.25
N THR A 809 -3.29 -24.22 -16.69
CA THR A 809 -4.46 -23.75 -15.94
C THR A 809 -5.46 -24.88 -15.69
N ALA A 810 -5.78 -25.68 -16.72
CA ALA A 810 -6.67 -26.84 -16.57
C ALA A 810 -6.12 -27.90 -15.62
N SER A 811 -4.79 -28.06 -15.58
CA SER A 811 -4.13 -29.01 -14.68
C SER A 811 -4.17 -28.53 -13.23
N TYR A 812 -3.88 -27.24 -12.99
CA TYR A 812 -4.02 -26.61 -11.68
C TYR A 812 -5.47 -26.67 -11.19
N ALA A 813 -6.45 -26.37 -12.04
CA ALA A 813 -7.86 -26.43 -11.66
C ALA A 813 -8.35 -27.82 -11.21
N LYS A 814 -7.67 -28.90 -11.63
CA LYS A 814 -7.96 -30.28 -11.18
C LYS A 814 -7.28 -30.64 -9.87
N ALA A 815 -6.18 -29.99 -9.53
CA ALA A 815 -5.35 -30.26 -8.37
C ALA A 815 -4.73 -28.94 -7.87
N PRO A 816 -5.55 -28.04 -7.27
CA PRO A 816 -5.08 -26.74 -6.83
C PRO A 816 -4.08 -26.90 -5.69
N GLN A 817 -3.05 -26.06 -5.68
CA GLN A 817 -2.01 -26.05 -4.64
C GLN A 817 -2.41 -25.17 -3.47
N ALA A 818 -3.00 -24.01 -3.75
CA ALA A 818 -3.64 -23.16 -2.76
C ALA A 818 -5.15 -23.45 -2.57
N GLU A 819 -5.57 -23.51 -1.31
CA GLU A 819 -6.95 -23.74 -0.86
C GLU A 819 -7.47 -22.54 -0.05
N VAL A 820 -8.68 -22.06 -0.36
CA VAL A 820 -9.37 -21.04 0.43
C VAL A 820 -10.06 -21.71 1.62
N LEU A 821 -9.49 -21.55 2.82
CA LEU A 821 -10.01 -22.10 4.07
C LEU A 821 -11.19 -21.29 4.63
N SER A 822 -11.11 -19.97 4.53
CA SER A 822 -12.16 -19.05 4.98
C SER A 822 -12.33 -17.87 4.04
N GLN A 823 -13.59 -17.46 3.87
CA GLN A 823 -14.02 -16.33 3.06
C GLN A 823 -15.23 -15.68 3.77
N THR A 824 -14.98 -15.02 4.89
CA THR A 824 -16.02 -14.35 5.68
C THR A 824 -15.61 -12.91 5.99
N THR A 825 -16.58 -12.10 6.42
CA THR A 825 -16.36 -10.73 6.89
C THR A 825 -15.53 -10.66 8.18
N GLU A 826 -15.24 -11.79 8.83
CA GLU A 826 -14.38 -11.87 10.01
C GLU A 826 -12.93 -12.26 9.64
N VAL A 827 -12.76 -13.18 8.67
CA VAL A 827 -11.44 -13.65 8.23
C VAL A 827 -11.45 -14.20 6.81
N HIS A 828 -10.42 -13.81 6.04
CA HIS A 828 -9.98 -14.57 4.88
C HIS A 828 -8.76 -15.41 5.25
N ALA A 829 -8.74 -16.68 4.86
CA ALA A 829 -7.60 -17.56 5.11
C ALA A 829 -7.34 -18.47 3.90
N VAL A 830 -6.08 -18.61 3.49
CA VAL A 830 -5.64 -19.44 2.37
C VAL A 830 -4.43 -20.27 2.78
N ARG A 831 -4.40 -21.54 2.40
CA ARG A 831 -3.31 -22.48 2.70
C ARG A 831 -2.70 -23.02 1.41
N GLU A 832 -1.38 -23.11 1.36
CA GLU A 832 -0.65 -23.88 0.36
C GLU A 832 0.10 -25.02 1.06
N ALA A 833 -0.50 -26.21 1.06
CA ALA A 833 -0.05 -27.32 1.90
C ALA A 833 1.37 -27.82 1.53
N ALA A 834 1.72 -27.81 0.25
CA ALA A 834 3.01 -28.31 -0.25
C ALA A 834 4.22 -27.51 0.28
N LYS A 835 4.02 -26.22 0.59
CA LYS A 835 5.05 -25.33 1.14
C LYS A 835 4.88 -25.06 2.63
N GLY A 836 3.85 -25.66 3.24
CA GLY A 836 3.47 -25.41 4.63
C GLY A 836 3.01 -23.98 4.89
N LEU A 837 2.50 -23.27 3.88
CA LEU A 837 2.09 -21.88 4.00
C LEU A 837 0.64 -21.76 4.43
N LEU A 838 0.37 -20.81 5.32
CA LEU A 838 -0.98 -20.33 5.62
C LEU A 838 -0.94 -18.81 5.77
N GLY A 839 -1.79 -18.12 5.02
CA GLY A 839 -2.00 -16.68 5.14
C GLY A 839 -3.40 -16.39 5.68
N ALA A 840 -3.54 -15.32 6.45
CA ALA A 840 -4.82 -14.82 6.92
C ALA A 840 -4.89 -13.29 7.01
N THR A 841 -6.07 -12.75 6.74
CA THR A 841 -6.45 -11.36 7.06
C THR A 841 -7.64 -11.38 8.01
N VAL A 842 -7.47 -10.86 9.21
CA VAL A 842 -8.46 -10.83 10.29
C VAL A 842 -9.03 -9.42 10.41
N TRP A 843 -10.34 -9.29 10.25
CA TRP A 843 -11.04 -8.01 10.11
C TRP A 843 -11.70 -7.52 11.41
N THR A 844 -11.64 -8.34 12.46
CA THR A 844 -12.32 -8.12 13.74
C THR A 844 -11.34 -8.20 14.91
N ASP A 845 -11.72 -7.59 16.03
CA ASP A 845 -10.93 -7.63 17.27
C ASP A 845 -11.26 -8.82 18.17
N LYS A 846 -12.27 -9.62 17.79
CA LYS A 846 -12.67 -10.82 18.52
C LYS A 846 -11.67 -11.96 18.28
N PRO A 847 -11.58 -12.95 19.18
CA PRO A 847 -10.86 -14.18 18.91
C PRO A 847 -11.44 -14.89 17.68
N THR A 848 -10.65 -14.96 16.61
CA THR A 848 -11.08 -15.48 15.32
C THR A 848 -10.39 -16.82 15.03
N PRO A 849 -11.18 -17.89 14.86
CA PRO A 849 -10.67 -19.22 14.59
C PRO A 849 -10.28 -19.42 13.12
N ILE A 850 -9.18 -20.14 12.87
CA ILE A 850 -8.82 -20.66 11.54
C ILE A 850 -8.55 -22.16 11.69
N ASP A 851 -9.39 -22.94 11.03
CA ASP A 851 -9.35 -24.39 11.06
C ASP A 851 -8.69 -24.92 9.77
N VAL A 852 -7.93 -25.99 9.89
CA VAL A 852 -7.29 -26.72 8.79
C VAL A 852 -7.71 -28.18 8.92
N ASP A 853 -8.19 -28.79 7.84
CA ASP A 853 -8.61 -30.20 7.82
C ASP A 853 -9.62 -30.55 8.94
N GLY A 854 -10.52 -29.61 9.27
CA GLY A 854 -11.55 -29.76 10.30
C GLY A 854 -11.07 -29.63 11.75
N SER A 855 -9.80 -29.24 11.97
CA SER A 855 -9.21 -29.05 13.30
C SER A 855 -8.68 -27.63 13.47
N ARG A 856 -8.71 -27.10 14.70
CA ARG A 856 -8.14 -25.80 15.01
C ARG A 856 -6.64 -25.80 14.71
N PHE A 857 -6.21 -24.88 13.85
CA PHE A 857 -4.78 -24.62 13.63
C PHE A 857 -4.34 -23.32 14.29
N LEU A 858 -5.10 -22.25 14.11
CA LEU A 858 -4.72 -20.90 14.53
C LEU A 858 -5.91 -20.17 15.14
N THR A 859 -5.69 -19.40 16.20
CA THR A 859 -6.65 -18.41 16.70
C THR A 859 -5.93 -17.07 16.81
N VAL A 860 -6.50 -16.03 16.21
CA VAL A 860 -5.95 -14.67 16.25
C VAL A 860 -6.94 -13.76 16.96
N THR A 861 -6.49 -12.95 17.91
CA THR A 861 -7.31 -11.94 18.56
C THR A 861 -6.75 -10.55 18.24
N GLY A 862 -7.59 -9.69 17.68
CA GLY A 862 -7.19 -8.38 17.15
C GLY A 862 -7.15 -8.38 15.62
N ARG A 863 -7.47 -7.23 15.02
CA ARG A 863 -7.30 -7.03 13.57
C ARG A 863 -5.83 -7.20 13.20
N ALA A 864 -5.56 -8.06 12.21
CA ALA A 864 -4.20 -8.41 11.84
C ALA A 864 -4.13 -8.97 10.40
N ALA A 865 -2.96 -8.81 9.78
CA ALA A 865 -2.54 -9.66 8.67
C ALA A 865 -1.46 -10.63 9.17
N LEU A 866 -1.52 -11.88 8.72
CA LEU A 866 -0.65 -12.93 9.25
C LEU A 866 -0.26 -13.94 8.17
N MET A 867 0.98 -14.39 8.22
CA MET A 867 1.51 -15.50 7.42
C MET A 867 2.25 -16.48 8.33
N THR A 868 2.07 -17.78 8.13
CA THR A 868 2.88 -18.83 8.76
C THR A 868 3.53 -19.73 7.72
N GLN A 869 4.70 -20.27 8.06
CA GLN A 869 5.32 -21.36 7.31
C GLN A 869 5.73 -22.47 8.26
N GLU A 870 5.17 -23.66 8.04
CA GLU A 870 5.61 -24.91 8.67
C GLU A 870 6.63 -25.61 7.76
N THR A 871 7.80 -25.91 8.31
CA THR A 871 8.81 -26.75 7.66
C THR A 871 9.23 -27.85 8.63
N LYS A 872 9.96 -28.86 8.14
CA LYS A 872 10.58 -29.89 9.00
C LYS A 872 11.50 -29.29 10.09
N ASP A 873 12.04 -28.10 9.85
CA ASP A 873 13.00 -27.45 10.74
C ASP A 873 12.29 -26.55 11.78
N GLY A 874 10.98 -26.30 11.61
CA GLY A 874 10.19 -25.51 12.55
C GLY A 874 9.10 -24.64 11.93
N LEU A 875 8.56 -23.74 12.76
CA LEU A 875 7.44 -22.85 12.46
C LEU A 875 7.92 -21.40 12.42
N THR A 876 7.58 -20.66 11.36
CA THR A 876 7.75 -19.20 11.29
C THR A 876 6.38 -18.54 11.28
N ILE A 877 6.22 -17.46 12.05
CA ILE A 877 5.01 -16.65 12.14
C ILE A 877 5.39 -15.20 11.85
N ALA A 878 4.65 -14.56 10.95
CA ALA A 878 4.78 -13.16 10.61
C ALA A 878 3.44 -12.46 10.78
N VAL A 879 3.41 -11.35 11.54
CA VAL A 879 2.17 -10.65 11.92
C VAL A 879 2.34 -9.16 11.74
N SER A 880 1.31 -8.48 11.26
CA SER A 880 1.24 -7.01 11.25
C SER A 880 -0.15 -6.54 11.67
N ASP A 881 -0.25 -5.26 12.04
CA ASP A 881 -1.52 -4.53 12.19
C ASP A 881 -1.70 -3.55 11.02
N PRO A 882 -2.48 -3.92 9.98
CA PRO A 882 -2.77 -3.04 8.83
C PRO A 882 -3.50 -1.74 9.19
N THR A 883 -4.15 -1.67 10.36
CA THR A 883 -4.85 -0.45 10.80
C THR A 883 -3.88 0.62 11.30
N GLN A 884 -2.63 0.22 11.61
CA GLN A 884 -1.60 1.07 12.21
C GLN A 884 -2.04 1.78 13.50
N GLY A 885 -2.96 1.17 14.25
CA GLY A 885 -3.54 1.70 15.48
C GLY A 885 -4.64 2.75 15.30
N ALA A 886 -4.97 3.16 14.06
CA ALA A 886 -5.98 4.19 13.80
C ALA A 886 -7.41 3.74 14.14
N ASP A 887 -7.71 2.44 14.00
CA ASP A 887 -9.02 1.86 14.37
C ASP A 887 -9.06 1.35 15.84
N ARG A 888 -7.92 1.38 16.54
CA ARG A 888 -7.79 0.95 17.95
C ARG A 888 -7.88 2.10 18.94
N ALA A 889 -7.89 3.34 18.45
CA ALA A 889 -8.27 4.53 19.21
C ALA A 889 -9.80 4.62 19.19
N GLY A 890 -10.47 4.13 20.24
CA GLY A 890 -11.92 4.30 20.38
C GLY A 890 -12.30 5.78 20.42
N SER A 891 -12.79 6.35 19.32
CA SER A 891 -13.46 7.64 19.38
C SER A 891 -14.90 7.41 19.81
N ILE A 892 -15.32 8.00 20.93
CA ILE A 892 -16.76 8.17 21.16
C ILE A 892 -17.19 9.33 20.27
N ASP A 893 -18.16 9.07 19.40
CA ASP A 893 -18.86 10.06 18.61
C ASP A 893 -20.36 9.94 18.91
N ASP A 894 -20.90 10.81 19.77
CA ASP A 894 -22.31 10.77 20.19
C ASP A 894 -23.10 11.93 19.57
N PRO A 895 -23.65 11.75 18.35
CA PRO A 895 -24.49 12.75 17.71
C PRO A 895 -25.82 12.89 18.47
N ALA A 896 -26.41 14.08 18.39
CA ALA A 896 -27.49 14.64 19.21
C ALA A 896 -28.82 13.85 19.39
N ASN A 897 -28.93 12.58 18.96
CA ASN A 897 -30.20 11.87 18.75
C ASN A 897 -30.38 10.52 19.50
N GLY A 898 -29.53 10.10 20.46
CA GLY A 898 -29.68 8.73 21.00
C GLY A 898 -29.32 8.40 22.46
N PHE A 899 -28.55 9.21 23.20
CA PHE A 899 -27.95 8.80 24.49
C PHE A 899 -27.13 7.49 24.40
N SER A 900 -26.75 7.03 23.20
CA SER A 900 -26.34 5.64 22.96
C SER A 900 -24.97 5.28 23.55
N GLN A 901 -24.10 6.28 23.74
CA GLN A 901 -22.72 6.12 24.21
C GLN A 901 -22.52 6.61 25.66
N ILE A 902 -23.61 7.00 26.35
CA ILE A 902 -23.52 7.57 27.69
C ILE A 902 -23.44 6.46 28.73
N PHE A 903 -22.35 6.45 29.49
CA PHE A 903 -22.12 5.48 30.57
C PHE A 903 -23.01 5.76 31.79
N GLN A 904 -23.13 7.03 32.20
CA GLN A 904 -23.96 7.44 33.34
C GLN A 904 -24.47 8.86 33.15
N LYS A 905 -25.73 9.13 33.51
CA LYS A 905 -26.34 10.47 33.48
C LYS A 905 -27.21 10.73 34.70
N SER A 906 -27.50 12.00 34.96
CA SER A 906 -28.50 12.44 35.94
C SER A 906 -29.94 12.39 35.39
N ASP A 907 -30.94 12.57 36.26
CA ASP A 907 -32.34 12.22 35.98
C ASP A 907 -33.09 13.23 35.08
N HIS A 908 -32.60 14.46 34.92
CA HIS A 908 -33.34 15.55 34.26
C HIS A 908 -32.77 15.97 32.90
N TRP A 909 -32.54 15.00 32.01
CA TRP A 909 -32.17 15.25 30.59
C TRP A 909 -33.32 14.92 29.64
N GLY A 910 -33.61 15.81 28.69
CA GLY A 910 -34.59 15.62 27.61
C GLY A 910 -33.99 15.95 26.23
N LEU A 911 -34.62 15.44 25.17
CA LEU A 911 -34.24 15.72 23.78
C LEU A 911 -35.09 16.88 23.21
N GLU A 912 -34.46 17.82 22.50
CA GLU A 912 -35.19 18.85 21.76
C GLU A 912 -35.55 18.41 20.33
N PRO A 913 -36.69 18.87 19.77
CA PRO A 913 -36.96 18.78 18.35
C PRO A 913 -35.87 19.52 17.56
N GLY A 914 -35.09 18.80 16.74
CA GLY A 914 -33.97 19.37 15.97
C GLY A 914 -32.57 18.93 16.44
N GLY A 915 -32.47 18.09 17.47
CA GLY A 915 -31.21 17.48 17.92
C GLY A 915 -30.48 18.32 18.98
N GLY A 916 -30.28 17.75 20.17
CA GLY A 916 -29.56 18.37 21.29
C GLY A 916 -30.11 17.93 22.65
N PHE A 917 -29.23 17.76 23.64
CA PHE A 917 -29.59 17.44 25.01
C PHE A 917 -29.89 18.70 25.81
N LYS A 918 -31.11 18.78 26.34
CA LYS A 918 -31.56 19.87 27.20
C LYS A 918 -31.80 19.36 28.61
N ARG A 919 -31.31 20.13 29.58
CA ARG A 919 -31.67 19.98 30.98
C ARG A 919 -33.13 20.35 31.24
N MET A 920 -33.84 19.55 32.01
CA MET A 920 -35.28 19.69 32.32
C MET A 920 -35.57 20.26 33.73
N ALA A 921 -34.55 20.43 34.58
CA ALA A 921 -34.67 20.98 35.95
C ALA A 921 -33.53 21.95 36.30
N PRO A 922 -33.71 22.95 37.19
CA PRO A 922 -32.66 23.88 37.59
C PRO A 922 -31.74 23.28 38.67
N THR A 923 -31.07 22.17 38.35
CA THR A 923 -30.11 21.45 39.20
C THR A 923 -28.81 21.20 38.42
N ASN A 924 -27.69 20.94 39.09
CA ASN A 924 -26.50 20.45 38.40
C ASN A 924 -26.83 19.11 37.73
N GLU A 925 -26.59 19.01 36.42
CA GLU A 925 -26.84 17.80 35.66
C GLU A 925 -25.57 17.39 34.93
N PHE A 926 -25.32 16.09 34.82
CA PHE A 926 -24.10 15.58 34.21
C PHE A 926 -24.35 14.46 33.21
N LEU A 927 -23.43 14.35 32.26
CA LEU A 927 -23.24 13.23 31.35
C LEU A 927 -21.84 12.68 31.58
N THR A 928 -21.72 11.37 31.80
CA THR A 928 -20.45 10.66 31.96
C THR A 928 -20.30 9.65 30.82
N TYR A 929 -19.16 9.70 30.16
CA TYR A 929 -18.74 8.79 29.09
C TYR A 929 -17.60 7.92 29.60
N LYS A 930 -17.55 6.65 29.17
CA LYS A 930 -16.48 5.71 29.49
C LYS A 930 -15.64 5.45 28.26
N VAL A 931 -14.33 5.65 28.36
CA VAL A 931 -13.33 5.41 27.31
C VAL A 931 -12.15 4.62 27.88
N ASP A 932 -11.29 4.06 27.03
CA ASP A 932 -10.11 3.33 27.50
C ASP A 932 -9.03 4.28 28.05
N GLN A 933 -8.70 5.34 27.30
CA GLN A 933 -7.80 6.42 27.74
C GLN A 933 -8.14 7.73 27.01
N ALA A 934 -8.84 8.67 27.64
CA ALA A 934 -9.16 9.96 27.02
C ALA A 934 -7.86 10.76 26.74
N GLU A 935 -7.62 11.09 25.47
CA GLU A 935 -6.55 12.03 25.06
C GLU A 935 -7.09 13.45 24.91
N ASN A 936 -8.26 13.58 24.29
CA ASN A 936 -8.90 14.84 23.97
C ASN A 936 -10.42 14.66 23.96
N PHE A 937 -11.17 15.70 24.35
CA PHE A 937 -12.59 15.80 24.05
C PHE A 937 -12.91 17.09 23.27
N GLN A 938 -13.91 17.01 22.42
CA GLN A 938 -14.58 18.15 21.81
C GLN A 938 -16.07 18.06 22.12
N VAL A 939 -16.65 19.16 22.59
CA VAL A 939 -18.06 19.23 22.97
C VAL A 939 -18.68 20.45 22.33
N THR A 940 -19.69 20.25 21.50
CA THR A 940 -20.47 21.33 20.92
C THR A 940 -21.54 21.77 21.92
N LEU A 941 -21.40 22.97 22.45
CA LEU A 941 -22.37 23.62 23.33
C LEU A 941 -23.35 24.46 22.52
N ARG A 942 -24.60 24.57 22.97
CA ARG A 942 -25.65 25.41 22.38
C ARG A 942 -26.36 26.26 23.44
N TRP A 943 -26.60 27.56 23.21
CA TRP A 943 -27.32 28.42 24.18
C TRP A 943 -28.02 29.63 23.52
N ASN A 944 -28.94 30.26 24.24
CA ASN A 944 -29.72 31.43 23.79
C ASN A 944 -29.35 32.69 24.58
N HIS A 945 -29.22 33.84 23.90
CA HIS A 945 -28.82 35.12 24.51
C HIS A 945 -30.04 35.99 24.84
N GLN A 946 -30.35 36.18 26.13
CA GLN A 946 -31.15 37.31 26.60
C GLN A 946 -30.50 37.99 27.81
N GLN A 947 -29.43 38.75 27.57
CA GLN A 947 -29.18 40.07 28.18
C GLN A 947 -27.82 40.62 27.73
N ALA A 948 -27.83 41.84 27.20
CA ALA A 948 -26.63 42.54 26.76
C ALA A 948 -25.63 42.72 27.92
N GLY A 949 -24.41 42.20 27.76
CA GLY A 949 -23.28 42.54 28.63
C GLY A 949 -22.33 41.42 29.08
N ASN A 950 -22.54 40.14 28.71
CA ASN A 950 -21.68 39.05 29.20
C ASN A 950 -20.64 38.56 28.19
N ASN A 951 -19.38 38.54 28.63
CA ASN A 951 -18.19 38.05 27.95
C ASN A 951 -18.28 36.53 27.65
N THR A 952 -17.61 36.05 26.60
CA THR A 952 -17.59 34.63 26.16
C THR A 952 -17.03 33.68 27.23
N SER A 953 -16.24 34.18 28.18
CA SER A 953 -15.79 33.45 29.36
C SER A 953 -16.94 32.93 30.25
N SER A 954 -18.10 33.61 30.24
CA SER A 954 -19.22 33.30 31.15
C SER A 954 -19.97 31.99 30.86
N ILE A 955 -19.82 31.39 29.67
CA ILE A 955 -20.47 30.11 29.35
C ILE A 955 -19.59 28.92 29.76
N LEU A 956 -18.26 29.04 29.67
CA LEU A 956 -17.32 28.05 30.23
C LEU A 956 -17.37 28.04 31.76
N ASP A 957 -17.71 29.16 32.40
CA ASP A 957 -17.99 29.22 33.84
C ASP A 957 -19.24 28.40 34.26
N ARG A 958 -20.07 27.99 33.29
CA ARG A 958 -21.33 27.25 33.50
C ARG A 958 -21.26 25.78 33.12
N VAL A 959 -20.13 25.30 32.58
CA VAL A 959 -19.91 23.89 32.26
C VAL A 959 -18.59 23.45 32.86
N ARG A 960 -18.61 22.39 33.67
CA ARG A 960 -17.43 21.79 34.25
C ARG A 960 -17.10 20.49 33.52
N PHE A 961 -15.85 20.37 33.09
CA PHE A 961 -15.30 19.13 32.58
C PHE A 961 -14.44 18.48 33.65
N SER A 962 -14.53 17.16 33.78
CA SER A 962 -13.68 16.39 34.69
C SER A 962 -13.40 15.02 34.11
N THR A 963 -12.28 14.43 34.50
CA THR A 963 -11.93 13.04 34.16
C THR A 963 -11.72 12.20 35.41
N SER A 964 -11.86 10.89 35.25
CA SER A 964 -11.65 9.93 36.34
C SER A 964 -11.05 8.63 35.77
N PRO A 965 -10.13 7.96 36.50
CA PRO A 965 -9.67 6.63 36.13
C PRO A 965 -10.66 5.52 36.52
N ASP A 966 -11.53 5.75 37.52
CA ASP A 966 -12.29 4.70 38.20
C ASP A 966 -13.80 5.03 38.38
N ASN A 967 -14.25 6.18 37.86
CA ASN A 967 -15.58 6.77 38.08
C ASN A 967 -15.88 7.13 39.55
N ALA A 968 -14.89 7.04 40.46
CA ALA A 968 -15.01 7.38 41.88
C ALA A 968 -14.26 8.68 42.22
N THR A 969 -13.06 8.86 41.67
CA THR A 969 -12.19 10.01 41.93
C THR A 969 -12.11 10.91 40.70
N TRP A 970 -12.57 12.16 40.81
CA TRP A 970 -12.71 13.07 39.69
C TRP A 970 -11.71 14.23 39.75
N SER A 971 -10.96 14.41 38.66
CA SER A 971 -10.02 15.53 38.45
C SER A 971 -10.64 16.56 37.50
N PRO A 972 -10.69 17.85 37.86
CA PRO A 972 -11.22 18.89 36.97
C PRO A 972 -10.29 19.12 35.77
N VAL A 973 -10.88 19.39 34.60
CA VAL A 973 -10.16 19.69 33.36
C VAL A 973 -10.51 21.11 32.91
N GLN A 974 -9.47 21.90 32.63
CA GLN A 974 -9.64 23.23 32.03
C GLN A 974 -10.05 23.07 30.56
N ALA A 975 -10.99 23.89 30.10
CA ALA A 975 -11.49 23.85 28.73
C ALA A 975 -11.36 25.21 28.04
N LYS A 976 -11.25 25.19 26.71
CA LYS A 976 -11.15 26.37 25.83
C LYS A 976 -12.02 26.17 24.59
N PHE A 977 -12.39 27.24 23.92
CA PHE A 977 -13.00 27.15 22.59
C PHE A 977 -11.96 26.69 21.55
N THR A 978 -12.39 25.93 20.54
CA THR A 978 -11.51 25.49 19.45
C THR A 978 -11.13 26.64 18.51
N GLU A 979 -12.02 27.62 18.32
CA GLU A 979 -11.77 28.85 17.57
C GLU A 979 -12.22 30.11 18.36
N PRO A 980 -11.71 31.32 18.04
CA PRO A 980 -12.16 32.56 18.66
C PRO A 980 -13.64 32.85 18.33
N TYR A 981 -14.54 32.59 19.27
CA TYR A 981 -15.97 32.86 19.12
C TYR A 981 -16.28 34.37 19.24
N THR A 982 -16.95 34.93 18.24
CA THR A 982 -17.50 36.30 18.27
C THR A 982 -19.02 36.22 18.47
N PRO A 983 -19.60 36.80 19.55
CA PRO A 983 -21.04 36.78 19.76
C PRO A 983 -21.80 37.40 18.58
N ILE A 984 -22.89 36.77 18.15
CA ILE A 984 -23.82 37.38 17.19
C ILE A 984 -24.62 38.45 17.95
N ASP A 985 -24.29 39.72 17.75
CA ASP A 985 -25.09 40.84 18.25
C ASP A 985 -26.34 41.00 17.37
N GLY A 986 -27.44 40.40 17.82
CA GLY A 986 -28.75 40.51 17.20
C GLY A 986 -29.67 39.45 17.79
N GLY A 987 -30.84 39.84 18.30
CA GLY A 987 -31.77 38.96 19.02
C GLY A 987 -32.38 37.83 18.18
N GLY A 988 -31.57 36.84 17.81
CA GLY A 988 -31.92 35.59 17.13
C GLY A 988 -31.48 34.36 17.94
N LEU A 989 -32.17 33.24 17.69
CA LEU A 989 -32.10 31.98 18.44
C LEU A 989 -30.88 31.13 17.99
N ASP A 990 -30.23 30.44 18.94
CA ASP A 990 -29.17 29.41 18.81
C ASP A 990 -27.71 29.81 18.53
N ASN A 991 -26.99 30.23 19.57
CA ASN A 991 -25.52 30.21 19.52
C ASN A 991 -25.00 28.78 19.70
N THR A 992 -24.01 28.38 18.91
CA THR A 992 -23.26 27.11 19.08
C THR A 992 -21.76 27.36 19.08
N ALA A 993 -21.02 26.68 19.94
CA ALA A 993 -19.57 26.72 19.93
C ALA A 993 -18.96 25.38 20.38
N ASP A 994 -17.82 25.04 19.78
CA ASP A 994 -17.06 23.85 20.12
C ASP A 994 -16.02 24.16 21.20
N VAL A 995 -15.98 23.27 22.19
CA VAL A 995 -15.12 23.38 23.37
C VAL A 995 -14.25 22.14 23.47
N THR A 996 -12.96 22.33 23.75
CA THR A 996 -11.96 21.26 23.92
C THR A 996 -11.14 21.46 25.19
N ASN A 997 -10.42 20.44 25.67
CA ASN A 997 -9.52 20.60 26.81
C ASN A 997 -8.34 21.55 26.51
N ALA A 998 -7.97 22.33 27.52
CA ALA A 998 -6.81 23.20 27.51
C ALA A 998 -5.59 22.46 28.04
N GLY A 999 -4.86 21.77 27.15
CA GLY A 999 -3.68 20.97 27.47
C GLY A 999 -3.99 19.47 27.59
N ALA A 1000 -2.98 18.65 27.90
CA ALA A 1000 -3.13 17.19 27.99
C ALA A 1000 -4.06 16.76 29.14
N LEU A 1001 -4.87 15.72 28.93
CA LEU A 1001 -5.67 15.09 29.97
C LEU A 1001 -4.78 14.25 30.91
N PRO A 1002 -5.18 14.04 32.19
CA PRO A 1002 -4.46 13.14 33.09
C PRO A 1002 -4.34 11.72 32.52
N ALA A 1003 -3.17 11.10 32.64
CA ALA A 1003 -2.95 9.71 32.22
C ALA A 1003 -3.92 8.75 32.93
N GLY A 1004 -4.42 7.74 32.20
CA GLY A 1004 -5.41 6.79 32.72
C GLY A 1004 -6.83 7.34 32.88
N SER A 1005 -7.17 8.46 32.26
CA SER A 1005 -8.54 9.02 32.28
C SER A 1005 -9.52 8.12 31.52
N GLN A 1006 -10.16 7.17 32.21
CA GLN A 1006 -11.13 6.21 31.65
C GLN A 1006 -12.57 6.74 31.59
N TYR A 1007 -12.85 7.86 32.26
CA TYR A 1007 -14.17 8.48 32.28
C TYR A 1007 -14.04 9.97 32.03
N VAL A 1008 -14.91 10.52 31.19
CA VAL A 1008 -15.06 11.96 30.96
C VAL A 1008 -16.46 12.37 31.39
N ARG A 1009 -16.55 13.35 32.29
CA ARG A 1009 -17.82 13.91 32.76
C ARG A 1009 -17.95 15.37 32.36
N ILE A 1010 -19.09 15.67 31.75
CA ILE A 1010 -19.54 17.01 31.40
C ILE A 1010 -20.68 17.35 32.37
N GLU A 1011 -20.48 18.35 33.22
CA GLU A 1011 -21.45 18.81 34.21
C GLU A 1011 -21.91 20.22 33.85
N VAL A 1012 -23.21 20.41 33.65
CA VAL A 1012 -23.83 21.74 33.47
C VAL A 1012 -24.25 22.27 34.84
N LEU A 1013 -23.67 23.40 35.25
CA LEU A 1013 -23.81 23.98 36.59
C LEU A 1013 -25.07 24.86 36.74
N ASP A 1014 -25.58 24.99 37.97
CA ASP A 1014 -26.69 25.87 38.34
C ASP A 1014 -26.32 27.38 38.23
N ASN A 1015 -27.14 28.17 37.52
CA ASN A 1015 -27.50 29.53 37.94
C ASN A 1015 -28.55 30.23 37.05
N ASP A 1016 -29.52 30.82 37.75
CA ASP A 1016 -30.63 31.72 37.34
C ASP A 1016 -31.70 31.12 36.39
N PRO A 1017 -32.94 30.86 36.87
CA PRO A 1017 -34.06 30.41 36.02
C PRO A 1017 -34.47 31.44 34.95
N LYS A 1018 -33.92 32.66 34.95
CA LYS A 1018 -34.14 33.68 33.93
C LYS A 1018 -33.20 33.60 32.73
N ILE A 1019 -32.17 32.74 32.76
CA ILE A 1019 -31.17 32.60 31.69
C ILE A 1019 -31.18 31.16 31.17
N TRP A 1020 -31.29 30.98 29.85
CA TRP A 1020 -31.25 29.67 29.22
C TRP A 1020 -29.88 29.01 29.44
N SER A 1021 -29.85 27.81 30.02
CA SER A 1021 -28.61 27.06 30.32
C SER A 1021 -27.99 26.47 29.03
N PRO A 1022 -26.66 26.26 28.98
CA PRO A 1022 -26.02 25.58 27.84
C PRO A 1022 -26.58 24.16 27.68
N GLN A 1023 -26.86 23.81 26.43
CA GLN A 1023 -27.23 22.48 25.96
C GLN A 1023 -26.01 21.80 25.35
N ILE A 1024 -25.99 20.47 25.35
CA ILE A 1024 -24.94 19.67 24.73
C ILE A 1024 -25.49 19.13 23.41
N ARG A 1025 -24.88 19.54 22.30
CA ARG A 1025 -25.32 19.15 20.95
C ARG A 1025 -24.57 17.93 20.44
N HIS A 1026 -23.28 17.84 20.74
CA HIS A 1026 -22.41 16.80 20.23
C HIS A 1026 -21.25 16.60 21.20
N VAL A 1027 -20.86 15.35 21.42
CA VAL A 1027 -19.69 14.99 22.21
C VAL A 1027 -18.82 14.07 21.37
N GLN A 1028 -17.57 14.49 21.18
CA GLN A 1028 -16.50 13.68 20.64
C GLN A 1028 -15.43 13.49 21.71
N ILE A 1029 -15.04 12.24 21.96
CA ILE A 1029 -13.92 11.94 22.86
C ILE A 1029 -12.96 11.07 22.09
N LYS A 1030 -11.79 11.61 21.80
CA LYS A 1030 -10.67 10.85 21.25
C LYS A 1030 -10.01 10.11 22.40
N SER A 1031 -10.05 8.78 22.37
CA SER A 1031 -9.14 8.01 23.19
C SER A 1031 -7.79 7.87 22.50
N GLY A 1032 -6.73 7.81 23.27
CA GLY A 1032 -5.46 7.28 22.77
C GLY A 1032 -5.63 5.80 22.49
N SER A 1033 -4.81 5.26 21.58
CA SER A 1033 -4.64 3.81 21.50
C SER A 1033 -4.32 3.33 22.92
N PRO A 1034 -5.05 2.33 23.44
CA PRO A 1034 -4.81 1.85 24.80
C PRO A 1034 -3.31 1.53 24.95
N GLU A 1035 -2.72 1.84 26.10
CA GLU A 1035 -1.46 1.23 26.49
C GLU A 1035 -1.56 -0.29 26.20
N GLY A 1036 -0.78 -0.77 25.22
CA GLY A 1036 -0.75 -2.18 24.80
C GLY A 1036 -1.70 -2.58 23.68
N ALA A 1037 -1.69 -1.91 22.52
CA ALA A 1037 -2.27 -2.47 21.29
C ALA A 1037 -1.53 -3.76 20.92
N HIS A 1038 -2.14 -4.91 21.18
CA HIS A 1038 -1.54 -6.21 20.92
C HIS A 1038 -2.35 -7.04 19.93
N VAL A 1039 -1.68 -7.97 19.27
CA VAL A 1039 -2.30 -9.10 18.58
C VAL A 1039 -1.90 -10.36 19.33
N ASP A 1040 -2.89 -11.11 19.81
CA ASP A 1040 -2.64 -12.41 20.43
C ASP A 1040 -2.81 -13.51 19.38
N VAL A 1041 -1.81 -14.40 19.31
CA VAL A 1041 -1.78 -15.51 18.35
C VAL A 1041 -1.61 -16.83 19.10
N GLU A 1042 -2.57 -17.74 18.95
CA GLU A 1042 -2.48 -19.10 19.44
C GLU A 1042 -2.39 -20.07 18.26
N VAL A 1043 -1.26 -20.77 18.13
CA VAL A 1043 -1.07 -21.83 17.14
C VAL A 1043 -1.19 -23.17 17.86
N ALA A 1044 -2.05 -24.07 17.37
CA ALA A 1044 -2.26 -25.42 17.90
C ALA A 1044 -1.10 -26.37 17.52
N ARG A 1045 0.12 -25.93 17.82
CA ARG A 1045 1.40 -26.61 17.61
C ARG A 1045 2.24 -26.47 18.87
N SER A 1046 3.07 -27.46 19.11
CA SER A 1046 4.05 -27.48 20.19
C SER A 1046 5.43 -27.28 19.56
N VAL A 1047 6.30 -26.50 20.20
CA VAL A 1047 7.65 -26.19 19.68
C VAL A 1047 8.68 -26.36 20.78
N ALA A 1048 9.88 -26.81 20.41
CA ALA A 1048 10.94 -27.12 21.37
C ALA A 1048 11.71 -25.87 21.83
N ALA A 1049 11.90 -24.90 20.92
CA ALA A 1049 12.67 -23.69 21.21
C ALA A 1049 12.27 -22.51 20.32
N VAL A 1050 12.49 -21.29 20.83
CA VAL A 1050 12.45 -20.06 20.03
C VAL A 1050 13.81 -19.92 19.36
N LEU A 1051 13.83 -19.86 18.03
CA LEU A 1051 15.06 -19.65 17.26
C LEU A 1051 15.37 -18.16 17.12
N ASP A 1052 14.36 -17.37 16.81
CA ASP A 1052 14.47 -15.92 16.63
C ASP A 1052 13.13 -15.26 16.95
N LYS A 1053 13.16 -14.04 17.49
CA LYS A 1053 11.93 -13.27 17.76
C LYS A 1053 12.22 -11.77 17.74
N ASP A 1054 11.27 -11.02 17.19
CA ASP A 1054 11.25 -9.56 17.34
C ASP A 1054 11.13 -9.18 18.84
N PRO A 1055 11.79 -8.09 19.28
CA PRO A 1055 11.67 -7.59 20.65
C PRO A 1055 10.24 -7.32 21.12
N ARG A 1056 9.32 -7.02 20.21
CA ARG A 1056 7.89 -6.75 20.47
C ARG A 1056 7.06 -8.01 20.76
N VAL A 1057 7.66 -9.20 20.66
CA VAL A 1057 6.97 -10.47 20.86
C VAL A 1057 7.22 -11.02 22.25
N GLU A 1058 6.14 -11.22 23.00
CA GLU A 1058 6.10 -11.99 24.23
C GLU A 1058 5.60 -13.41 23.93
N VAL A 1059 6.40 -14.42 24.30
CA VAL A 1059 6.02 -15.83 24.17
C VAL A 1059 5.38 -16.29 25.47
N LEU A 1060 4.06 -16.46 25.47
CA LEU A 1060 3.25 -16.82 26.63
C LEU A 1060 3.23 -18.33 26.91
N SER A 1061 3.30 -19.15 25.85
CA SER A 1061 3.38 -20.61 25.95
C SER A 1061 4.07 -21.18 24.72
N MET A 1062 4.73 -22.33 24.88
CA MET A 1062 5.35 -23.12 23.80
C MET A 1062 4.52 -24.36 23.44
N ASP A 1063 3.51 -24.68 24.26
CA ASP A 1063 2.57 -25.79 24.04
C ASP A 1063 1.18 -25.48 24.63
N PRO A 1064 0.16 -25.23 23.79
CA PRO A 1064 0.33 -24.78 22.40
C PRO A 1064 1.10 -23.45 22.36
N VAL A 1065 1.69 -23.10 21.20
CA VAL A 1065 2.36 -21.80 21.01
C VAL A 1065 1.34 -20.68 21.21
N ARG A 1066 1.62 -19.78 22.15
CA ARG A 1066 0.84 -18.57 22.41
C ARG A 1066 1.75 -17.36 22.43
N LEU A 1067 1.43 -16.37 21.61
CA LEU A 1067 2.18 -15.13 21.47
C LEU A 1067 1.29 -13.94 21.80
N ARG A 1068 1.88 -12.95 22.46
CA ARG A 1068 1.36 -11.60 22.55
C ARG A 1068 2.32 -10.67 21.83
N ILE A 1069 1.82 -9.98 20.82
CA ILE A 1069 2.63 -9.19 19.90
C ILE A 1069 2.24 -7.73 20.06
N ASP A 1070 3.17 -6.91 20.56
CA ASP A 1070 2.97 -5.46 20.63
C ASP A 1070 3.07 -4.86 19.23
N VAL A 1071 1.93 -4.40 18.71
CA VAL A 1071 1.82 -3.76 17.40
C VAL A 1071 1.79 -2.23 17.53
N ALA A 1072 1.87 -1.69 18.76
CA ALA A 1072 1.96 -0.26 18.97
C ALA A 1072 3.21 0.30 18.28
N ASN A 1073 3.05 1.39 17.54
CA ASN A 1073 4.11 2.03 16.78
C ASN A 1073 4.81 1.14 15.73
N ALA A 1074 4.28 -0.06 15.44
CA ALA A 1074 4.80 -0.89 14.35
C ALA A 1074 4.48 -0.31 12.97
N LYS A 1075 3.49 0.59 12.88
CA LYS A 1075 3.10 1.32 11.65
C LYS A 1075 2.90 0.38 10.45
N GLY A 1076 2.29 -0.78 10.68
CA GLY A 1076 2.03 -1.79 9.66
C GLY A 1076 3.24 -2.63 9.24
N SER A 1077 4.41 -2.41 9.85
CA SER A 1077 5.59 -3.28 9.66
C SER A 1077 5.28 -4.70 10.13
N THR A 1078 5.89 -5.68 9.46
CA THR A 1078 5.72 -7.09 9.83
C THR A 1078 6.66 -7.46 10.98
N ILE A 1079 6.12 -8.20 11.94
CA ILE A 1079 6.78 -8.69 13.14
C ILE A 1079 6.94 -10.20 13.02
N HIS A 1080 8.18 -10.68 13.12
CA HIS A 1080 8.51 -12.09 12.88
C HIS A 1080 8.86 -12.84 14.17
N THR A 1081 8.53 -14.12 14.20
CA THR A 1081 9.02 -15.06 15.20
C THR A 1081 9.23 -16.43 14.57
N ARG A 1082 10.33 -17.09 14.92
CA ARG A 1082 10.71 -18.40 14.41
C ARG A 1082 10.95 -19.36 15.56
N PHE A 1083 10.43 -20.56 15.41
CA PHE A 1083 10.54 -21.65 16.37
C PHE A 1083 11.16 -22.87 15.70
N ALA A 1084 11.78 -23.73 16.51
CA ALA A 1084 12.18 -25.08 16.11
C ALA A 1084 11.14 -26.08 16.58
N TYR A 1085 10.80 -27.04 15.74
CA TYR A 1085 10.06 -28.22 16.19
C TYR A 1085 10.95 -29.13 17.02
N ASP A 1086 10.33 -29.94 17.87
CA ASP A 1086 11.04 -31.07 18.45
C ASP A 1086 11.41 -32.03 17.31
N THR A 1087 12.66 -32.47 17.30
CA THR A 1087 13.19 -33.37 16.27
C THR A 1087 13.22 -34.82 16.77
N GLN A 1088 12.79 -35.06 18.00
CA GLN A 1088 12.66 -36.42 18.54
C GLN A 1088 11.37 -37.05 18.04
N ALA A 1089 11.50 -38.19 17.36
CA ALA A 1089 10.36 -38.99 16.94
C ALA A 1089 9.60 -39.54 18.17
N PRO A 1090 8.26 -39.69 18.09
CA PRO A 1090 7.46 -40.21 19.18
C PRO A 1090 7.95 -41.59 19.61
N GLU A 1091 8.06 -41.82 20.91
CA GLU A 1091 8.49 -43.11 21.44
C GLU A 1091 7.35 -44.13 21.24
N LEU A 1092 7.58 -45.11 20.36
CA LEU A 1092 6.59 -46.12 19.98
C LEU A 1092 6.74 -47.42 20.77
N SER A 1093 5.76 -47.69 21.62
CA SER A 1093 5.61 -48.94 22.35
C SER A 1093 4.61 -49.86 21.65
N VAL A 1094 5.04 -51.09 21.38
CA VAL A 1094 4.18 -52.15 20.84
C VAL A 1094 4.40 -53.39 21.67
N GLU A 1095 3.32 -53.87 22.29
CA GLU A 1095 3.27 -55.12 23.02
C GLU A 1095 2.42 -56.11 22.24
N ALA A 1096 3.04 -57.17 21.75
CA ALA A 1096 2.38 -58.21 20.97
C ALA A 1096 2.79 -59.62 21.45
N PRO A 1097 1.87 -60.61 21.43
CA PRO A 1097 2.20 -62.00 21.68
C PRO A 1097 3.14 -62.54 20.59
N GLY A 1098 4.13 -63.35 20.99
CA GLY A 1098 5.14 -63.87 20.06
C GLY A 1098 4.65 -64.95 19.08
N ALA A 1099 3.48 -65.56 19.37
CA ALA A 1099 2.73 -66.52 18.55
C ALA A 1099 1.27 -66.57 19.08
N VAL A 1100 0.31 -66.82 18.19
CA VAL A 1100 -1.13 -66.84 18.47
C VAL A 1100 -1.72 -68.15 17.98
N TRP A 1101 -2.65 -68.75 18.73
CA TRP A 1101 -3.37 -69.96 18.31
C TRP A 1101 -4.74 -69.59 17.75
N ASP A 1102 -5.21 -70.34 16.75
CA ASP A 1102 -6.45 -70.14 15.96
C ASP A 1102 -7.72 -69.87 16.81
N ASP A 1103 -7.74 -70.31 18.09
CA ASP A 1103 -8.91 -70.26 18.96
C ASP A 1103 -8.78 -69.27 20.15
N VAL A 1104 -7.85 -68.30 20.07
CA VAL A 1104 -7.64 -67.29 21.13
C VAL A 1104 -7.74 -65.88 20.56
N ASP A 1105 -8.77 -65.14 20.98
CA ASP A 1105 -8.86 -63.69 20.80
C ASP A 1105 -7.56 -63.04 21.29
N SER A 1106 -6.72 -62.65 20.34
CA SER A 1106 -5.40 -62.11 20.63
C SER A 1106 -5.27 -60.75 19.98
N SER A 1107 -4.70 -59.84 20.74
CA SER A 1107 -4.51 -58.47 20.32
C SER A 1107 -3.07 -58.05 20.55
N MET A 1108 -2.62 -57.07 19.78
CA MET A 1108 -1.47 -56.25 20.16
C MET A 1108 -1.96 -54.93 20.75
N THR A 1109 -1.23 -54.43 21.75
CA THR A 1109 -1.43 -53.09 22.28
C THR A 1109 -0.37 -52.18 21.68
N VAL A 1110 -0.82 -51.10 21.05
CA VAL A 1110 0.05 -50.04 20.54
C VAL A 1110 -0.18 -48.78 21.36
N SER A 1111 0.89 -48.14 21.79
CA SER A 1111 0.88 -46.82 22.39
C SER A 1111 2.08 -46.03 21.90
N ALA A 1112 1.90 -44.73 21.71
CA ALA A 1112 3.01 -43.82 21.50
C ALA A 1112 3.01 -42.77 22.61
N HIS A 1113 4.18 -42.20 22.86
CA HIS A 1113 4.34 -41.07 23.77
C HIS A 1113 5.29 -40.07 23.13
N ASP A 1114 4.90 -38.81 23.15
CA ASP A 1114 5.75 -37.68 22.83
C ASP A 1114 5.49 -36.55 23.83
N ASP A 1115 6.43 -35.62 23.96
CA ASP A 1115 6.29 -34.48 24.87
C ASP A 1115 5.20 -33.50 24.38
N SER A 1116 4.72 -33.65 23.13
CA SER A 1116 3.60 -32.89 22.56
C SER A 1116 2.21 -33.46 22.88
N GLY A 1117 2.15 -34.68 23.44
CA GLY A 1117 0.94 -35.39 23.81
C GLY A 1117 -0.01 -35.75 22.65
N ALA A 1118 0.41 -35.57 21.38
CA ALA A 1118 -0.47 -35.73 20.23
C ALA A 1118 0.25 -36.37 19.03
N TYR A 1119 -0.15 -37.60 18.73
CA TYR A 1119 0.37 -38.41 17.64
C TYR A 1119 -0.76 -39.09 16.85
N SER A 1120 -0.47 -39.46 15.61
CA SER A 1120 -1.28 -40.38 14.81
C SER A 1120 -0.67 -41.77 14.84
N LEU A 1121 -1.51 -42.80 14.98
CA LEU A 1121 -1.11 -44.20 14.85
C LEU A 1121 -1.69 -44.75 13.56
N LYS A 1122 -0.82 -45.23 12.68
CA LYS A 1122 -1.19 -46.00 11.51
C LYS A 1122 -0.70 -47.43 11.68
N VAL A 1123 -1.56 -48.39 11.41
CA VAL A 1123 -1.21 -49.81 11.42
C VAL A 1123 -1.56 -50.44 10.08
N THR A 1124 -0.62 -51.20 9.54
CA THR A 1124 -0.89 -52.09 8.40
C THR A 1124 -0.58 -53.53 8.80
N ALA A 1125 -1.42 -54.46 8.38
CA ALA A 1125 -1.22 -55.90 8.50
C ALA A 1125 -1.06 -56.48 7.09
N ASP A 1126 0.07 -57.10 6.80
CA ASP A 1126 0.42 -57.67 5.49
C ASP A 1126 0.18 -56.71 4.31
N GLY A 1127 0.49 -55.43 4.54
CA GLY A 1127 0.30 -54.36 3.56
C GLY A 1127 -1.12 -53.80 3.45
N GLN A 1128 -2.09 -54.30 4.22
CA GLN A 1128 -3.46 -53.78 4.29
C GLN A 1128 -3.65 -52.90 5.53
N SER A 1129 -4.36 -51.77 5.39
CA SER A 1129 -4.61 -50.86 6.52
C SER A 1129 -5.56 -51.49 7.55
N VAL A 1130 -5.19 -51.44 8.82
CA VAL A 1130 -6.02 -51.93 9.93
C VAL A 1130 -6.51 -50.74 10.77
N PRO A 1131 -7.82 -50.64 11.09
CA PRO A 1131 -8.33 -49.60 11.98
C PRO A 1131 -7.67 -49.70 13.36
N VAL A 1132 -7.21 -48.57 13.89
CA VAL A 1132 -6.65 -48.48 15.26
C VAL A 1132 -7.75 -47.99 16.20
N PRO A 1133 -8.25 -48.82 17.14
CA PRO A 1133 -9.26 -48.38 18.08
C PRO A 1133 -8.70 -47.38 19.10
N THR A 1134 -9.57 -46.57 19.72
CA THR A 1134 -9.19 -45.53 20.70
C THR A 1134 -8.46 -46.05 21.94
N ASN A 1135 -8.57 -47.34 22.25
CA ASN A 1135 -7.84 -47.98 23.35
C ASN A 1135 -6.47 -48.55 22.93
N GLY A 1136 -6.07 -48.39 21.66
CA GLY A 1136 -4.80 -48.90 21.13
C GLY A 1136 -4.73 -50.43 21.00
N VAL A 1137 -5.85 -51.14 21.16
CA VAL A 1137 -5.89 -52.60 21.13
C VAL A 1137 -6.29 -53.07 19.73
N ILE A 1138 -5.36 -53.69 19.01
CA ILE A 1138 -5.55 -54.11 17.63
C ILE A 1138 -5.67 -55.64 17.57
N PRO A 1139 -6.78 -56.19 17.05
CA PRO A 1139 -6.94 -57.62 16.89
C PRO A 1139 -5.92 -58.16 15.88
N LEU A 1140 -5.33 -59.28 16.22
CA LEU A 1140 -4.41 -60.01 15.35
C LEU A 1140 -5.21 -60.96 14.45
N SER A 1141 -4.83 -61.06 13.18
CA SER A 1141 -5.35 -62.06 12.25
C SER A 1141 -5.24 -63.48 12.83
N SER A 1142 -6.34 -64.22 12.78
CA SER A 1142 -6.40 -65.64 13.09
C SER A 1142 -6.09 -66.53 11.87
N GLU A 1143 -5.93 -65.94 10.69
CA GLU A 1143 -5.62 -66.69 9.46
C GLU A 1143 -4.28 -67.42 9.59
N PHE A 1144 -4.18 -68.66 9.11
CA PHE A 1144 -2.96 -69.44 9.29
C PHE A 1144 -1.79 -68.86 8.48
N GLY A 1145 -0.72 -68.44 9.16
CA GLY A 1145 0.44 -67.86 8.49
C GLY A 1145 1.34 -67.00 9.38
N VAL A 1146 2.39 -66.45 8.78
CA VAL A 1146 3.18 -65.37 9.38
C VAL A 1146 2.55 -64.06 8.94
N HIS A 1147 2.13 -63.25 9.90
CA HIS A 1147 1.57 -61.93 9.65
C HIS A 1147 2.57 -60.86 10.09
N GLU A 1148 2.73 -59.84 9.25
CA GLU A 1148 3.57 -58.68 9.51
C GLU A 1148 2.70 -57.45 9.78
N TYR A 1149 2.82 -56.88 10.96
CA TYR A 1149 2.17 -55.65 11.36
C TYR A 1149 3.22 -54.54 11.39
N VAL A 1150 3.01 -53.49 10.59
CA VAL A 1150 3.81 -52.27 10.63
C VAL A 1150 3.03 -51.21 11.38
N VAL A 1151 3.55 -50.78 12.52
CA VAL A 1151 2.98 -49.72 13.35
C VAL A 1151 3.83 -48.47 13.16
N THR A 1152 3.21 -47.39 12.73
CA THR A 1152 3.85 -46.08 12.57
C THR A 1152 3.18 -45.09 13.51
N ALA A 1153 3.94 -44.53 14.44
CA ALA A 1153 3.52 -43.36 15.21
C ALA A 1153 4.14 -42.13 14.57
N THR A 1154 3.32 -41.11 14.28
CA THR A 1154 3.80 -39.84 13.74
C THR A 1154 3.29 -38.71 14.64
N ASP A 1155 4.20 -37.90 15.17
CA ASP A 1155 3.82 -36.72 15.98
C ASP A 1155 3.20 -35.62 15.10
N LYS A 1156 2.75 -34.53 15.72
CA LYS A 1156 2.24 -33.35 15.00
C LYS A 1156 3.31 -32.61 14.18
N ALA A 1157 4.59 -32.80 14.47
CA ALA A 1157 5.71 -32.23 13.73
C ALA A 1157 6.11 -33.08 12.50
N GLY A 1158 5.50 -34.25 12.31
CA GLY A 1158 5.77 -35.17 11.21
C GLY A 1158 6.94 -36.13 11.46
N ASN A 1159 7.52 -36.14 12.67
CA ASN A 1159 8.52 -37.14 13.01
C ASN A 1159 7.82 -38.48 13.25
N SER A 1160 8.34 -39.54 12.65
CA SER A 1160 7.73 -40.86 12.73
C SER A 1160 8.67 -41.90 13.30
N THR A 1161 8.17 -42.71 14.22
CA THR A 1161 8.80 -43.97 14.64
C THR A 1161 8.00 -45.14 14.06
N GLU A 1162 8.70 -46.07 13.42
CA GLU A 1162 8.10 -47.30 12.92
C GLU A 1162 8.56 -48.51 13.74
N LYS A 1163 7.65 -49.42 14.03
CA LYS A 1163 7.95 -50.71 14.65
C LYS A 1163 7.24 -51.82 13.90
N ILE A 1164 8.03 -52.78 13.44
CA ILE A 1164 7.55 -53.97 12.74
C ILE A 1164 7.37 -55.10 13.76
N VAL A 1165 6.18 -55.67 13.79
CA VAL A 1165 5.82 -56.81 14.62
C VAL A 1165 5.46 -57.98 13.72
N ARG A 1166 6.17 -59.09 13.89
CA ARG A 1166 5.86 -60.36 13.21
C ARG A 1166 5.39 -61.38 14.22
N TYR A 1167 4.23 -61.97 13.98
CA TYR A 1167 3.75 -63.13 14.74
C TYR A 1167 3.25 -64.22 13.79
N SER A 1168 3.14 -65.43 14.33
CA SER A 1168 2.62 -66.59 13.61
C SER A 1168 1.28 -66.98 14.20
N ALA A 1169 0.25 -67.02 13.37
CA ALA A 1169 -1.03 -67.64 13.68
C ALA A 1169 -0.94 -69.14 13.37
N LEU A 1170 -1.07 -69.95 14.41
CA LEU A 1170 -0.85 -71.39 14.38
C LEU A 1170 -2.19 -72.12 14.48
N GLN A 1171 -2.43 -73.04 13.55
CA GLN A 1171 -3.60 -73.90 13.55
C GLN A 1171 -3.42 -75.08 14.50
N PHE A 1172 -4.47 -75.45 15.23
CA PHE A 1172 -4.52 -76.78 15.86
C PHE A 1172 -4.53 -77.83 14.74
N ALA A 1173 -3.50 -78.66 14.66
CA ALA A 1173 -3.64 -79.91 13.93
C ALA A 1173 -4.77 -80.70 14.60
N GLU A 1174 -5.79 -81.10 13.83
CA GLU A 1174 -6.84 -82.01 14.28
C GLU A 1174 -6.22 -83.11 15.14
N ASP A 1175 -6.78 -83.32 16.33
CA ASP A 1175 -6.39 -84.37 17.29
C ASP A 1175 -6.06 -85.67 16.53
N PRO A 1176 -4.79 -86.11 16.47
CA PRO A 1176 -4.56 -87.52 16.25
C PRO A 1176 -5.10 -88.23 17.48
N PRO A 1177 -5.86 -89.34 17.34
CA PRO A 1177 -6.46 -90.02 18.46
C PRO A 1177 -5.33 -90.53 19.38
N MET A 1178 -5.06 -89.84 20.49
CA MET A 1178 -4.23 -90.38 21.56
C MET A 1178 -5.03 -91.44 22.33
N LYS A 1179 -5.21 -92.60 21.70
CA LYS A 1179 -5.21 -93.86 22.43
C LYS A 1179 -3.76 -94.25 22.58
N ASP A 1180 -3.19 -94.02 23.75
CA ASP A 1180 -2.52 -95.06 24.54
C ASP A 1180 -1.80 -94.44 25.73
N THR A 1181 -1.91 -95.15 26.85
CA THR A 1181 -1.27 -94.85 28.13
C THR A 1181 0.25 -94.84 27.95
N VAL A 1182 0.90 -93.69 28.15
CA VAL A 1182 2.37 -93.59 28.08
C VAL A 1182 2.97 -94.31 29.28
N GLN A 1183 3.61 -95.47 29.06
CA GLN A 1183 4.31 -96.19 30.11
C GLN A 1183 5.64 -95.50 30.49
N GLN A 1184 5.98 -95.61 31.76
CA GLN A 1184 7.23 -95.12 32.36
C GLN A 1184 8.45 -95.62 31.56
N GLY A 1185 9.31 -94.69 31.11
CA GLY A 1185 10.49 -95.00 30.28
C GLY A 1185 10.31 -94.79 28.77
N SER A 1186 9.13 -94.38 28.30
CA SER A 1186 8.89 -94.06 26.87
C SER A 1186 9.63 -92.78 26.45
N THR A 1187 10.30 -92.83 25.30
CA THR A 1187 10.90 -91.65 24.66
C THR A 1187 9.89 -91.08 23.68
N LEU A 1188 9.36 -89.89 23.96
CA LEU A 1188 8.42 -89.22 23.05
C LEU A 1188 9.19 -88.19 22.21
N PRO A 1189 9.15 -88.28 20.88
CA PRO A 1189 9.68 -87.22 20.02
C PRO A 1189 8.73 -86.03 20.10
N VAL A 1190 9.04 -85.07 20.97
CA VAL A 1190 8.31 -83.79 21.06
C VAL A 1190 9.26 -82.71 20.55
N ARG A 1191 8.94 -82.10 19.41
CA ARG A 1191 9.67 -80.95 18.88
C ARG A 1191 9.24 -79.69 19.61
N PHE A 1192 10.17 -79.00 20.25
CA PHE A 1192 9.93 -77.70 20.85
C PHE A 1192 10.43 -76.60 19.92
N HIS A 1193 9.58 -75.64 19.57
CA HIS A 1193 10.03 -74.38 18.98
C HIS A 1193 10.42 -73.41 20.10
N VAL A 1194 11.73 -73.21 20.28
CA VAL A 1194 12.24 -72.10 21.12
C VAL A 1194 12.74 -71.02 20.17
N LYS A 1195 12.09 -69.85 20.19
CA LYS A 1195 12.45 -68.68 19.37
C LYS A 1195 13.84 -68.18 19.81
N ALA A 1196 14.87 -68.39 18.98
CA ALA A 1196 16.19 -67.78 19.17
C ALA A 1196 16.29 -66.48 18.34
N PRO A 1197 17.09 -65.49 18.77
CA PRO A 1197 17.38 -64.29 17.97
C PRO A 1197 18.03 -64.66 16.62
N GLU A 1198 17.75 -63.86 15.58
CA GLU A 1198 18.09 -64.12 14.17
C GLU A 1198 19.54 -64.57 13.94
N GLY A 1199 19.72 -65.68 13.20
CA GLY A 1199 21.01 -66.10 12.63
C GLY A 1199 21.55 -67.49 13.03
N GLN A 1200 20.85 -68.31 13.83
CA GLN A 1200 21.32 -69.66 14.22
C GLN A 1200 20.31 -70.79 13.93
N PRO A 1201 20.77 -72.04 13.67
CA PRO A 1201 19.92 -73.16 13.23
C PRO A 1201 18.94 -73.69 14.30
N GLN A 1202 17.86 -74.34 13.84
CA GLN A 1202 16.78 -74.93 14.65
C GLN A 1202 17.29 -75.98 15.67
N ILE A 1203 16.56 -76.11 16.80
CA ILE A 1203 16.88 -77.03 17.89
C ILE A 1203 15.96 -78.26 17.79
N ASP A 1204 16.53 -79.45 17.63
CA ASP A 1204 15.84 -80.72 17.88
C ASP A 1204 16.13 -81.18 19.32
N ALA A 1205 15.10 -81.33 20.14
CA ALA A 1205 15.19 -81.89 21.49
C ALA A 1205 14.32 -83.15 21.61
N THR A 1206 14.75 -84.12 22.43
CA THR A 1206 14.01 -85.37 22.68
C THR A 1206 13.57 -85.41 24.14
N LEU A 1207 12.28 -85.62 24.42
CA LEU A 1207 11.76 -85.70 25.78
C LEU A 1207 11.99 -87.10 26.36
N ARG A 1208 12.64 -87.19 27.53
CA ARG A 1208 12.71 -88.43 28.33
C ARG A 1208 11.98 -88.24 29.65
N VAL A 1209 10.97 -89.08 29.92
CA VAL A 1209 10.21 -89.04 31.18
C VAL A 1209 10.94 -89.88 32.23
N GLY A 1210 11.56 -89.22 33.22
CA GLY A 1210 12.26 -89.85 34.34
C GLY A 1210 11.35 -90.27 35.50
N SER A 1211 11.82 -91.20 36.34
CA SER A 1211 11.02 -91.97 37.31
C SER A 1211 10.74 -91.31 38.68
N GLY A 1212 10.80 -89.99 38.80
CA GLY A 1212 10.46 -89.28 40.04
C GLY A 1212 10.49 -87.76 39.87
N ALA A 1213 9.58 -87.05 40.56
CA ALA A 1213 9.38 -85.59 40.56
C ALA A 1213 9.72 -84.89 39.23
N GLY A 1214 8.70 -84.70 38.39
CA GLY A 1214 8.78 -84.39 36.96
C GLY A 1214 9.92 -83.44 36.57
N THR A 1215 11.04 -83.99 36.15
CA THR A 1215 12.16 -83.24 35.59
C THR A 1215 12.17 -83.45 34.09
N VAL A 1216 12.04 -82.37 33.31
CA VAL A 1216 12.21 -82.41 31.86
C VAL A 1216 13.65 -82.01 31.56
N GLN A 1217 14.40 -82.91 30.93
CA GLN A 1217 15.77 -82.68 30.50
C GLN A 1217 15.84 -82.35 29.01
N PHE A 1218 16.65 -81.36 28.65
CA PHE A 1218 16.98 -81.04 27.26
C PHE A 1218 18.45 -80.63 27.13
N GLU A 1219 19.05 -80.87 25.96
CA GLU A 1219 20.47 -80.59 25.70
C GLU A 1219 20.63 -79.54 24.58
N LYS A 1220 21.58 -78.62 24.74
CA LYS A 1220 21.98 -77.64 23.72
C LYS A 1220 23.48 -77.44 23.74
N SER A 1221 24.14 -77.59 22.59
CA SER A 1221 25.58 -77.32 22.41
C SER A 1221 26.49 -78.00 23.46
N GLY A 1222 26.10 -79.18 23.95
CA GLY A 1222 26.84 -79.94 24.98
C GLY A 1222 26.49 -79.61 26.44
N GLN A 1223 25.55 -78.68 26.70
CA GLN A 1223 25.03 -78.39 28.06
C GLN A 1223 23.64 -79.01 28.26
N SER A 1224 23.42 -79.60 29.45
CA SER A 1224 22.13 -80.18 29.86
C SER A 1224 21.36 -79.21 30.76
N TYR A 1225 20.08 -79.03 30.46
CA TYR A 1225 19.16 -78.19 31.23
C TYR A 1225 18.07 -79.06 31.85
N GLN A 1226 17.65 -78.73 33.08
CA GLN A 1226 16.52 -79.37 33.76
C GLN A 1226 15.44 -78.35 34.10
N ALA A 1227 14.19 -78.67 33.78
CA ALA A 1227 13.01 -77.97 34.27
C ALA A 1227 12.27 -78.85 35.30
N LEU A 1228 11.96 -78.28 36.47
CA LEU A 1228 11.17 -78.95 37.51
C LEU A 1228 9.67 -78.68 37.30
N TRP A 1229 8.88 -79.75 37.24
CA TRP A 1229 7.43 -79.76 37.11
C TRP A 1229 6.82 -80.29 38.41
N PRO A 1230 5.86 -79.58 39.04
CA PRO A 1230 5.20 -80.09 40.23
C PRO A 1230 4.33 -81.31 39.90
N THR A 1231 4.30 -82.27 40.82
CA THR A 1231 3.74 -83.62 40.69
C THR A 1231 2.41 -83.76 39.93
N ALA A 1232 2.29 -84.87 39.19
CA ALA A 1232 1.16 -85.28 38.38
C ALA A 1232 -0.13 -85.46 39.20
N ASP A 1233 -0.99 -84.44 39.14
CA ASP A 1233 -2.45 -84.45 39.19
C ASP A 1233 -2.88 -83.03 39.57
N MET A 1234 -2.88 -82.11 38.59
CA MET A 1234 -3.40 -80.77 38.79
C MET A 1234 -4.83 -80.70 38.23
N PRO A 1235 -5.84 -80.41 39.07
CA PRO A 1235 -7.21 -80.31 38.59
C PRO A 1235 -7.36 -79.14 37.61
N PRO A 1236 -8.38 -79.15 36.73
CA PRO A 1236 -8.67 -78.04 35.86
C PRO A 1236 -8.79 -76.72 36.65
N GLY A 1237 -8.06 -75.68 36.25
CA GLY A 1237 -7.99 -74.41 36.95
C GLY A 1237 -6.72 -73.61 36.63
N LYS A 1238 -6.66 -72.37 37.11
CA LYS A 1238 -5.47 -71.51 37.04
C LYS A 1238 -4.49 -71.90 38.15
N HIS A 1239 -3.25 -72.21 37.77
CA HIS A 1239 -2.18 -72.60 38.68
C HIS A 1239 -0.94 -71.77 38.38
N THR A 1240 -0.21 -71.37 39.41
CA THR A 1240 1.08 -70.72 39.25
C THR A 1240 2.18 -71.78 39.25
N LEU A 1241 2.85 -71.96 38.12
CA LEU A 1241 3.96 -72.89 37.96
C LEU A 1241 5.28 -72.13 38.05
N GLY A 1242 6.15 -72.55 38.96
CA GLY A 1242 7.53 -72.09 39.02
C GLY A 1242 8.40 -72.97 38.14
N ILE A 1243 8.92 -72.43 37.04
CA ILE A 1243 9.90 -73.14 36.20
C ILE A 1243 11.28 -72.71 36.64
N ALA A 1244 11.99 -73.63 37.30
CA ALA A 1244 13.41 -73.49 37.57
C ALA A 1244 14.20 -74.16 36.44
N ILE A 1245 15.05 -73.39 35.75
CA ILE A 1245 16.01 -73.93 34.78
C ILE A 1245 17.36 -73.97 35.48
N THR A 1246 17.97 -75.16 35.53
CA THR A 1246 19.39 -75.27 35.88
C THR A 1246 20.23 -75.31 34.61
N ALA A 1247 21.32 -74.55 34.60
CA ALA A 1247 22.39 -74.66 33.60
C ALA A 1247 23.67 -74.97 34.37
N ASP A 1248 24.36 -76.06 34.00
CA ASP A 1248 25.60 -76.52 34.65
C ASP A 1248 25.53 -76.63 36.19
N GLY A 1249 24.37 -77.03 36.72
CA GLY A 1249 24.16 -77.26 38.16
C GLY A 1249 23.83 -76.03 39.00
N ALA A 1250 23.75 -74.83 38.43
CA ALA A 1250 23.30 -73.62 39.12
C ALA A 1250 21.82 -73.30 38.84
N LEU A 1251 21.03 -73.07 39.89
CA LEU A 1251 19.61 -72.69 39.81
C LEU A 1251 19.48 -71.22 39.39
N LEU A 1252 18.86 -70.96 38.23
CA LEU A 1252 18.38 -69.62 37.91
C LEU A 1252 17.15 -69.29 38.76
N PRO A 1253 16.90 -68.00 39.10
CA PRO A 1253 15.72 -67.61 39.87
C PRO A 1253 14.44 -68.11 39.18
N PRO A 1254 13.52 -68.79 39.89
CA PRO A 1254 12.32 -69.34 39.29
C PRO A 1254 11.46 -68.21 38.72
N ARG A 1255 11.08 -68.33 37.44
CA ARG A 1255 10.06 -67.47 36.86
C ARG A 1255 8.71 -68.12 37.09
N GLU A 1256 7.87 -67.46 37.87
CA GLU A 1256 6.48 -67.88 38.07
C GLU A 1256 5.64 -67.52 36.85
N ARG A 1257 4.87 -68.48 36.34
CA ARG A 1257 3.92 -68.29 35.26
C ARG A 1257 2.58 -68.87 35.63
N GLU A 1258 1.52 -68.09 35.40
CA GLU A 1258 0.15 -68.55 35.57
C GLU A 1258 -0.23 -69.42 34.37
N VAL A 1259 -0.71 -70.63 34.64
CA VAL A 1259 -1.06 -71.65 33.65
C VAL A 1259 -2.46 -72.14 33.95
N THR A 1260 -3.36 -72.13 32.96
CA THR A 1260 -4.72 -72.65 33.11
C THR A 1260 -4.80 -74.06 32.55
N ILE A 1261 -5.09 -75.03 33.40
CA ILE A 1261 -5.30 -76.43 33.01
C ILE A 1261 -6.79 -76.62 32.72
N ARG A 1262 -7.17 -77.13 31.54
CA ARG A 1262 -8.57 -77.25 31.09
C ARG A 1262 -9.13 -78.70 31.14
N GLY A 1263 -8.37 -79.66 31.66
CA GLY A 1263 -8.73 -81.09 31.74
C GLY A 1263 -7.99 -81.82 32.88
N LYS A 1264 -8.24 -83.13 33.05
CA LYS A 1264 -7.50 -83.97 34.03
C LYS A 1264 -6.13 -84.36 33.52
#